data_AF-A0A3M1ILR7-F1
#
_entry.id   AF-A0A3M1ILR7-F1
#
_cell.length_a   1.000
_cell.length_b   1.000
_cell.length_c   1.000
_cell.angle_alpha   90.00
_cell.angle_beta   90.00
_cell.angle_gamma   90.00
#
_symmetry.space_group_name_H-M   'P 1'
#
loop_
_entity.id
_entity.type
_entity.pdbx_description
1 polymer ?
#
loop_
_entity_poly.entity_id
_entity_poly.type
_entity_poly.pdbx_seq_one_letter_code
_entity_poly.pdbx_strand_id
1 'polypeptide(L)'
;AAVIRWQQEAEARFQQIQQEHMARWAAFREAGGSDREGLGLHALWRSELEELARDYDGSPAAARAHLMLGGMYQRQARWSRALPHLLAAWEQTGTEMDATPVRLGFALLELGRIDDLGALMELTGDWWPRSEHWKQRWAMVREGWAAWRGQSALASQLCGAKALAAWARAMGVEGLSDRAVVAEARPEDAQGFSLARLAAIAGRHGLRAQAARHEPGAPWIWPAVLHWREDLWRTLLGAGDGGYWVWDPTRGRMWMSEEALEEEASGYALVPAGVLPAGWQAVGPAEAAQVFGRSWAAFLADAVDRICALEDPASCPPWNDGGLDGGSCAGSPGLNLPGRMALPSQASPAGSGADLEPAPEIELLSSLGPYTGMPRWRVSEPYINLWVLDEPWGYRPAWGPEVRLTLMYKQRNQVTTWDNPDPWEEIECGTLSPNVISSSFGPCWRSRWFTCVRQDVVYWGSDDHVLVRTPGGSTMHLLVPANDEASEPDFHSGAVLRRLRDDLNEQIGWELAYPDGQAYQYTLRVEAQSGSEAVYFLTRYTGRDGQSLSFQYQNDTVCSGQQPLVRLVQIIDAAGEPSTLYYENAAFPNRITRISDPYGHEAVFQYDADGWLTNVLDVAGLSSGFEYGPIGGSGNGATVLRAMTTPYGRTEFDLRDGSTEPSWVTRSAVITLPDTSKQIVVWARKEAGEYTGFPDSYDPSQIPQGLPDPSWLEVQSADAPNRSKQLSLRWNSAAVQQLSTTNLTDLAASDLRLARIRHWLLAKEPNDASDILSWEMPPSLDGQTDGPMTWYGYPGKNLWTEVGTNSLPSLIARVMPDGTTWWQWFQRNDQGRPTQIVERWIEPWRDQNQQERF
;
A
#
# COMPACT_ATOMS: atom_id res chain seq x y z
N ALA A 1 -20.34 43.96 12.87
CA ALA A 1 -19.38 44.39 13.91
C ALA A 1 -19.26 43.36 15.03
N ALA A 2 -20.31 43.06 15.80
CA ALA A 2 -20.26 42.05 16.87
C ALA A 2 -19.86 40.64 16.37
N VAL A 3 -20.45 40.17 15.26
CA VAL A 3 -20.09 38.88 14.64
C VAL A 3 -18.62 38.85 14.20
N ILE A 4 -18.14 39.91 13.55
CA ILE A 4 -16.73 40.02 13.12
C ILE A 4 -15.78 39.99 14.33
N ARG A 5 -16.12 40.70 15.41
CA ARG A 5 -15.34 40.71 16.64
C ARG A 5 -15.30 39.31 17.28
N TRP A 6 -16.45 38.64 17.36
CA TRP A 6 -16.55 37.28 17.88
C TRP A 6 -15.74 36.28 17.03
N GLN A 7 -15.76 36.40 15.70
CA GLN A 7 -14.91 35.58 14.81
C GLN A 7 -13.42 35.86 15.01
N GLN A 8 -13.03 37.12 15.21
CA GLN A 8 -11.64 37.50 15.50
C GLN A 8 -11.18 36.97 16.86
N GLU A 9 -12.05 37.00 17.87
CA GLU A 9 -11.79 36.40 19.19
C GLU A 9 -11.61 34.88 19.09
N ALA A 10 -12.45 34.20 18.29
CA ALA A 10 -12.33 32.78 18.01
C ALA A 10 -11.00 32.42 17.33
N GLU A 11 -10.60 33.19 16.30
CA GLU A 11 -9.32 33.02 15.62
C GLU A 11 -8.15 33.21 16.59
N ALA A 12 -8.18 34.28 17.38
CA ALA A 12 -7.13 34.58 18.33
C ALA A 12 -6.98 33.45 19.37
N ARG A 13 -8.11 32.91 19.87
CA ARG A 13 -8.09 31.77 20.79
C ARG A 13 -7.53 30.52 20.13
N PHE A 14 -7.89 30.23 18.89
CA PHE A 14 -7.35 29.08 18.15
C PHE A 14 -5.84 29.17 18.00
N GLN A 15 -5.33 30.31 17.54
CA GLN A 15 -3.89 30.56 17.39
C GLN A 15 -3.16 30.46 18.74
N GLN A 16 -3.76 30.97 19.82
CA GLN A 16 -3.21 30.85 21.17
C GLN A 16 -3.08 29.39 21.61
N ILE A 17 -4.12 28.56 21.42
CA ILE A 17 -4.09 27.14 21.78
C ILE A 17 -2.95 26.42 21.05
N GLN A 18 -2.78 26.68 19.75
CA GLN A 18 -1.69 26.10 18.96
C GLN A 18 -0.32 26.51 19.51
N GLN A 19 -0.12 27.80 19.80
CA GLN A 19 1.13 28.32 20.34
C GLN A 19 1.46 27.76 21.73
N GLU A 20 0.47 27.67 22.61
CA GLU A 20 0.64 27.12 23.96
C GLU A 20 0.98 25.62 23.92
N HIS A 21 0.29 24.84 23.08
CA HIS A 21 0.61 23.43 22.89
C HIS A 21 2.06 23.25 22.39
N MET A 22 2.45 23.99 21.36
CA MET A 22 3.81 23.98 20.81
C MET A 22 4.88 24.34 21.85
N ALA A 23 4.62 25.35 22.69
CA ALA A 23 5.54 25.77 23.74
C ALA A 23 5.67 24.72 24.85
N ARG A 24 4.55 24.13 25.29
CA ARG A 24 4.54 23.04 26.29
C ARG A 24 5.29 21.82 25.76
N TRP A 25 5.08 21.47 24.49
CA TRP A 25 5.77 20.36 23.84
C TRP A 25 7.28 20.59 23.73
N ALA A 26 7.70 21.80 23.36
CA ALA A 26 9.11 22.17 23.32
C ALA A 26 9.77 22.02 24.70
N ALA A 27 9.14 22.53 25.76
CA ALA A 27 9.65 22.42 27.13
C ALA A 27 9.70 20.97 27.63
N PHE A 28 8.67 20.16 27.31
CA PHE A 28 8.65 18.72 27.61
C PHE A 28 9.85 17.99 27.01
N ARG A 29 10.21 18.31 25.76
CA ARG A 29 11.38 17.71 25.11
C ARG A 29 12.70 18.18 25.68
N GLU A 30 12.86 19.47 25.99
CA GLU A 30 14.06 19.98 26.65
C GLU A 30 14.32 19.29 28.00
N ALA A 31 13.26 18.84 28.67
CA ALA A 31 13.33 18.12 29.93
C ALA A 31 13.58 16.60 29.78
N GLY A 32 13.61 16.06 28.55
CA GLY A 32 13.71 14.61 28.30
C GLY A 32 12.50 13.83 28.83
N GLY A 33 11.30 14.42 28.72
CA GLY A 33 10.09 13.86 29.32
C GLY A 33 9.67 12.51 28.71
N SER A 34 8.89 11.77 29.50
CA SER A 34 8.39 10.43 29.17
C SER A 34 7.18 10.42 28.23
N ASP A 35 6.93 9.31 27.53
CA ASP A 35 5.77 9.19 26.62
C ASP A 35 4.43 9.43 27.33
N ARG A 36 4.33 9.06 28.60
CA ARG A 36 3.16 9.31 29.45
C ARG A 36 2.89 10.79 29.67
N GLU A 37 3.94 11.59 29.87
CA GLU A 37 3.83 13.04 29.97
C GLU A 37 3.44 13.66 28.62
N GLY A 38 3.96 13.13 27.51
CA GLY A 38 3.55 13.49 26.15
C GLY A 38 2.06 13.22 25.90
N LEU A 39 1.54 12.05 26.29
CA LEU A 39 0.11 11.73 26.21
C LEU A 39 -0.75 12.74 26.98
N GLY A 40 -0.26 13.19 28.15
CA GLY A 40 -0.91 14.22 28.95
C GLY A 40 -1.01 15.57 28.22
N LEU A 41 0.03 15.97 27.49
CA LEU A 41 0.03 17.21 26.71
C LEU A 41 -0.95 17.17 25.53
N HIS A 42 -1.06 16.04 24.83
CA HIS A 42 -2.05 15.88 23.76
C HIS A 42 -3.48 15.81 24.30
N ALA A 43 -3.70 15.21 25.48
CA ALA A 43 -5.00 15.24 26.14
C ALA A 43 -5.42 16.69 26.49
N LEU A 44 -4.49 17.49 27.00
CA LEU A 44 -4.74 18.90 27.30
C LEU A 44 -5.06 19.71 26.03
N TRP A 45 -4.30 19.53 24.95
CA TRP A 45 -4.57 20.21 23.68
C TRP A 45 -5.95 19.87 23.10
N ARG A 46 -6.36 18.60 23.17
CA ARG A 46 -7.72 18.19 22.79
C ARG A 46 -8.79 18.88 23.62
N SER A 47 -8.61 18.94 24.94
CA SER A 47 -9.54 19.64 25.84
C SER A 47 -9.71 21.11 25.44
N GLU A 48 -8.60 21.81 25.17
CA GLU A 48 -8.63 23.22 24.77
C GLU A 48 -9.32 23.42 23.40
N LEU A 49 -9.12 22.51 22.46
CA LEU A 49 -9.82 22.52 21.17
C LEU A 49 -11.33 22.20 21.33
N GLU A 50 -11.70 21.28 22.21
CA GLU A 50 -13.11 20.97 22.51
C GLU A 50 -13.83 22.18 23.12
N GLU A 51 -13.16 22.90 24.03
CA GLU A 51 -13.66 24.16 24.59
C GLU A 51 -13.85 25.21 23.49
N LEU A 52 -12.86 25.38 22.60
CA LEU A 52 -12.97 26.34 21.50
C LEU A 52 -14.12 25.99 20.55
N ALA A 53 -14.26 24.72 20.18
CA ALA A 53 -15.33 24.26 19.29
C ALA A 53 -16.72 24.52 19.91
N ARG A 54 -16.85 24.38 21.22
CA ARG A 54 -18.10 24.62 21.96
C ARG A 54 -18.39 26.11 22.13
N ASP A 55 -17.41 26.91 22.55
CA ASP A 55 -17.62 28.32 22.91
C ASP A 55 -17.76 29.23 21.68
N TYR A 56 -17.20 28.80 20.55
CA TYR A 56 -17.22 29.54 19.29
C TYR A 56 -17.90 28.76 18.15
N ASP A 57 -18.89 27.92 18.48
CA ASP A 57 -19.63 27.11 17.50
C ASP A 57 -20.18 27.96 16.33
N GLY A 58 -20.02 27.46 15.11
CA GLY A 58 -20.32 28.17 13.86
C GLY A 58 -19.27 29.18 13.39
N SER A 59 -18.14 29.35 14.10
CA SER A 59 -17.01 30.15 13.61
C SER A 59 -16.06 29.33 12.71
N PRO A 60 -15.31 29.96 11.80
CA PRO A 60 -14.26 29.27 11.03
C PRO A 60 -13.17 28.62 11.91
N ALA A 61 -12.94 29.16 13.12
CA ALA A 61 -12.04 28.56 14.09
C ALA A 61 -12.61 27.28 14.70
N ALA A 62 -13.90 27.27 15.06
CA ALA A 62 -14.57 26.07 15.52
C ALA A 62 -14.59 25.00 14.43
N ALA A 63 -14.88 25.34 13.17
CA ALA A 63 -14.83 24.37 12.06
C ALA A 63 -13.46 23.67 11.93
N ARG A 64 -12.36 24.43 12.03
CA ARG A 64 -11.00 23.85 12.02
C ARG A 64 -10.73 23.00 13.25
N ALA A 65 -11.19 23.42 14.44
CA ALA A 65 -11.07 22.61 15.66
C ALA A 65 -11.87 21.31 15.55
N HIS A 66 -13.09 21.33 15.03
CA HIS A 66 -13.90 20.16 14.72
C HIS A 66 -13.16 19.21 13.76
N LEU A 67 -12.58 19.71 12.67
CA LEU A 67 -11.77 18.87 11.77
C LEU A 67 -10.54 18.26 12.43
N MET A 68 -9.86 19.01 13.31
CA MET A 68 -8.69 18.50 14.04
C MET A 68 -9.11 17.41 15.04
N LEU A 69 -10.13 17.68 15.87
CA LEU A 69 -10.66 16.76 16.86
C LEU A 69 -11.21 15.49 16.23
N GLY A 70 -12.03 15.64 15.17
CA GLY A 70 -12.55 14.53 14.39
C GLY A 70 -11.44 13.58 13.95
N GLY A 71 -10.26 14.12 13.64
CA GLY A 71 -9.11 13.32 13.27
C GLY A 71 -8.32 12.67 14.34
N MET A 72 -8.03 13.41 15.37
CA MET A 72 -7.36 12.85 16.54
C MET A 72 -8.15 11.67 17.08
N TYR A 73 -9.49 11.77 17.10
CA TYR A 73 -10.37 10.69 17.52
C TYR A 73 -10.53 9.58 16.48
N GLN A 74 -10.65 9.91 15.18
CA GLN A 74 -10.71 8.88 14.13
C GLN A 74 -9.44 8.02 14.14
N ARG A 75 -8.24 8.61 14.25
CA ARG A 75 -7.00 7.83 14.37
C ARG A 75 -7.12 6.82 15.52
N GLN A 76 -7.46 7.29 16.71
CA GLN A 76 -7.67 6.44 17.90
C GLN A 76 -8.87 5.50 17.81
N ALA A 77 -9.56 5.44 16.66
CA ALA A 77 -10.74 4.63 16.44
C ALA A 77 -11.85 4.91 17.48
N ARG A 78 -11.89 6.16 17.98
CA ARG A 78 -12.89 6.71 18.92
C ARG A 78 -14.01 7.39 18.14
N TRP A 79 -14.88 6.60 17.55
CA TRP A 79 -15.86 7.05 16.58
C TRP A 79 -17.00 7.85 17.20
N SER A 80 -17.36 7.55 18.46
CA SER A 80 -18.40 8.28 19.19
C SER A 80 -18.05 9.76 19.39
N ARG A 81 -16.75 10.10 19.33
CA ARG A 81 -16.24 11.47 19.32
C ARG A 81 -15.92 11.95 17.91
N ALA A 82 -15.29 11.10 17.10
CA ALA A 82 -14.80 11.49 15.78
C ALA A 82 -15.93 11.93 14.84
N LEU A 83 -16.97 11.10 14.69
CA LEU A 83 -18.01 11.33 13.70
C LEU A 83 -18.82 12.61 13.96
N PRO A 84 -19.26 12.91 15.20
CA PRO A 84 -19.94 14.18 15.48
C PRO A 84 -19.09 15.41 15.14
N HIS A 85 -17.79 15.37 15.40
CA HIS A 85 -16.91 16.48 15.02
C HIS A 85 -16.78 16.62 13.49
N LEU A 86 -16.66 15.51 12.76
CA LEU A 86 -16.60 15.54 11.29
C LEU A 86 -17.90 16.05 10.65
N LEU A 87 -19.05 15.62 11.18
CA LEU A 87 -20.36 16.11 10.75
C LEU A 87 -20.52 17.60 11.03
N ALA A 88 -20.16 18.07 12.24
CA ALA A 88 -20.21 19.49 12.58
C ALA A 88 -19.32 20.33 11.66
N ALA A 89 -18.12 19.85 11.30
CA ALA A 89 -17.27 20.53 10.33
C ALA A 89 -17.92 20.59 8.93
N TRP A 90 -18.57 19.50 8.49
CA TRP A 90 -19.32 19.45 7.23
C TRP A 90 -20.51 20.40 7.21
N GLU A 91 -21.31 20.43 8.27
CA GLU A 91 -22.43 21.35 8.40
C GLU A 91 -21.99 22.82 8.39
N GLN A 92 -20.83 23.13 8.98
CA GLN A 92 -20.31 24.49 9.04
C GLN A 92 -19.63 24.96 7.75
N THR A 93 -19.01 24.05 6.98
CA THR A 93 -18.12 24.45 5.86
C THR A 93 -18.45 23.85 4.51
N GLY A 94 -19.19 22.75 4.44
CA GLY A 94 -19.44 22.02 3.21
C GLY A 94 -18.16 21.79 2.42
N THR A 95 -18.12 22.32 1.19
CA THR A 95 -16.97 22.25 0.27
C THR A 95 -16.03 23.48 0.33
N GLU A 96 -16.29 24.45 1.21
CA GLU A 96 -15.43 25.63 1.37
C GLU A 96 -14.07 25.30 1.98
N MET A 97 -13.94 24.18 2.68
CA MET A 97 -12.68 23.65 3.22
C MET A 97 -12.44 22.22 2.68
N ASP A 98 -11.37 22.06 1.89
CA ASP A 98 -11.09 20.82 1.15
C ASP A 98 -11.08 19.56 2.01
N ALA A 99 -10.48 19.66 3.21
CA ALA A 99 -10.32 18.55 4.13
C ALA A 99 -11.66 18.00 4.65
N THR A 100 -12.73 18.80 4.66
CA THR A 100 -14.01 18.44 5.28
C THR A 100 -14.71 17.27 4.59
N PRO A 101 -15.11 17.36 3.30
CA PRO A 101 -15.74 16.24 2.61
C PRO A 101 -14.81 15.04 2.49
N VAL A 102 -13.49 15.24 2.38
CA VAL A 102 -12.53 14.15 2.28
C VAL A 102 -12.47 13.33 3.57
N ARG A 103 -12.29 13.98 4.72
CA ARG A 103 -12.22 13.31 6.03
C ARG A 103 -13.54 12.67 6.41
N LEU A 104 -14.67 13.34 6.18
CA LEU A 104 -15.99 12.74 6.38
C LEU A 104 -16.19 11.53 5.45
N GLY A 105 -15.75 11.62 4.19
CA GLY A 105 -15.82 10.52 3.24
C GLY A 105 -15.06 9.28 3.69
N PHE A 106 -13.82 9.44 4.19
CA PHE A 106 -13.07 8.33 4.79
C PHE A 106 -13.77 7.77 6.03
N ALA A 107 -14.28 8.62 6.93
CA ALA A 107 -15.01 8.17 8.11
C ALA A 107 -16.24 7.33 7.76
N LEU A 108 -17.05 7.79 6.81
CA LEU A 108 -18.24 7.07 6.37
C LEU A 108 -17.88 5.74 5.70
N LEU A 109 -16.79 5.71 4.92
CA LEU A 109 -16.30 4.46 4.35
C LEU A 109 -15.83 3.50 5.45
N GLU A 110 -14.95 3.93 6.37
CA GLU A 110 -14.45 3.09 7.47
C GLU A 110 -15.58 2.57 8.38
N LEU A 111 -16.63 3.37 8.60
CA LEU A 111 -17.83 2.97 9.33
C LEU A 111 -18.80 2.11 8.51
N GLY A 112 -18.48 1.79 7.24
CA GLY A 112 -19.35 1.02 6.35
C GLY A 112 -20.69 1.71 6.04
N ARG A 113 -20.79 3.03 6.23
CA ARG A 113 -22.00 3.83 5.98
C ARG A 113 -22.06 4.22 4.50
N ILE A 114 -22.12 3.23 3.62
CA ILE A 114 -22.03 3.40 2.16
C ILE A 114 -23.18 4.25 1.61
N ASP A 115 -24.38 4.15 2.19
CA ASP A 115 -25.53 4.97 1.80
C ASP A 115 -25.31 6.46 2.16
N ASP A 116 -24.82 6.75 3.37
CA ASP A 116 -24.48 8.11 3.80
C ASP A 116 -23.32 8.68 2.94
N LEU A 117 -22.35 7.82 2.58
CA LEU A 117 -21.29 8.18 1.65
C LEU A 117 -21.86 8.49 0.26
N GLY A 118 -22.86 7.75 -0.19
CA GLY A 118 -23.62 8.04 -1.41
C GLY A 118 -24.29 9.41 -1.37
N ALA A 119 -24.93 9.76 -0.25
CA ALA A 119 -25.50 11.10 -0.05
C ALA A 119 -24.42 12.19 -0.08
N LEU A 120 -23.24 11.94 0.50
CA LEU A 120 -22.10 12.86 0.41
C LEU A 120 -21.61 13.03 -1.05
N MET A 121 -21.56 11.94 -1.83
CA MET A 121 -21.23 12.00 -3.26
C MET A 121 -22.24 12.83 -4.05
N GLU A 122 -23.54 12.71 -3.75
CA GLU A 122 -24.59 13.52 -4.38
C GLU A 122 -24.47 15.01 -4.01
N LEU A 123 -24.20 15.33 -2.74
CA LEU A 123 -24.03 16.70 -2.26
C LEU A 123 -22.78 17.38 -2.82
N THR A 124 -21.71 16.63 -3.05
CA THR A 124 -20.46 17.15 -3.61
C THR A 124 -20.48 17.22 -5.14
N GLY A 125 -21.21 16.33 -5.82
CA GLY A 125 -21.34 16.32 -7.28
C GLY A 125 -19.98 16.30 -8.00
N ASP A 126 -19.75 17.27 -8.88
CA ASP A 126 -18.49 17.44 -9.62
C ASP A 126 -17.42 18.23 -8.85
N TRP A 127 -17.62 18.50 -7.56
CA TRP A 127 -16.64 19.18 -6.73
C TRP A 127 -15.35 18.37 -6.58
N TRP A 128 -14.23 19.09 -6.63
CA TRP A 128 -12.90 18.58 -6.32
C TRP A 128 -12.17 19.56 -5.40
N PRO A 129 -11.29 19.04 -4.51
CA PRO A 129 -10.41 19.86 -3.70
C PRO A 129 -9.52 20.78 -4.54
N ARG A 130 -9.15 21.93 -3.96
CA ARG A 130 -8.20 22.89 -4.56
C ARG A 130 -6.76 22.41 -4.41
N SER A 131 -6.40 21.87 -3.25
CA SER A 131 -5.05 21.34 -3.00
C SER A 131 -4.84 19.98 -3.68
N GLU A 132 -3.70 19.82 -4.35
CA GLU A 132 -3.30 18.54 -4.98
C GLU A 132 -3.25 17.38 -3.99
N HIS A 133 -2.85 17.64 -2.74
CA HIS A 133 -2.88 16.65 -1.66
C HIS A 133 -4.29 16.05 -1.50
N TRP A 134 -5.28 16.94 -1.33
CA TRP A 134 -6.65 16.52 -1.08
C TRP A 134 -7.31 15.90 -2.32
N LYS A 135 -6.92 16.31 -3.54
CA LYS A 135 -7.44 15.71 -4.78
C LYS A 135 -7.14 14.22 -4.86
N GLN A 136 -5.92 13.79 -4.52
CA GLN A 136 -5.56 12.38 -4.53
C GLN A 136 -6.37 11.59 -3.49
N ARG A 137 -6.51 12.14 -2.28
CA ARG A 137 -7.30 11.54 -1.19
C ARG A 137 -8.78 11.43 -1.56
N TRP A 138 -9.34 12.46 -2.19
CA TRP A 138 -10.73 12.45 -2.66
C TRP A 138 -10.97 11.40 -3.74
N ALA A 139 -10.01 11.22 -4.66
CA ALA A 139 -10.08 10.15 -5.67
C ALA A 139 -10.17 8.76 -5.01
N MET A 140 -9.42 8.51 -3.93
CA MET A 140 -9.52 7.26 -3.18
C MET A 140 -10.90 7.05 -2.58
N VAL A 141 -11.46 8.06 -1.91
CA VAL A 141 -12.80 7.97 -1.30
C VAL A 141 -13.84 7.64 -2.37
N ARG A 142 -13.75 8.29 -3.54
CA ARG A 142 -14.65 8.03 -4.69
C ARG A 142 -14.48 6.61 -5.24
N GLU A 143 -13.25 6.13 -5.38
CA GLU A 143 -12.95 4.77 -5.82
C GLU A 143 -13.47 3.73 -4.82
N GLY A 144 -13.23 3.93 -3.51
CA GLY A 144 -13.75 3.08 -2.44
C GLY A 144 -15.27 3.03 -2.43
N TRP A 145 -15.94 4.18 -2.53
CA TRP A 145 -17.40 4.22 -2.65
C TRP A 145 -17.90 3.45 -3.88
N ALA A 146 -17.29 3.68 -5.06
CA ALA A 146 -17.67 3.00 -6.29
C ALA A 146 -17.50 1.48 -6.19
N ALA A 147 -16.44 1.01 -5.53
CA ALA A 147 -16.16 -0.41 -5.30
C ALA A 147 -17.16 -1.08 -4.35
N TRP A 148 -17.68 -0.35 -3.36
CA TRP A 148 -18.49 -0.94 -2.28
C TRP A 148 -20.00 -0.70 -2.40
N ARG A 149 -20.47 0.27 -3.17
CA ARG A 149 -21.91 0.51 -3.34
C ARG A 149 -22.67 -0.67 -3.96
N GLY A 150 -22.03 -1.46 -4.81
CA GLY A 150 -22.61 -2.68 -5.40
C GLY A 150 -22.58 -3.89 -4.46
N GLN A 151 -21.81 -3.82 -3.37
CA GLN A 151 -21.59 -4.88 -2.39
C GLN A 151 -21.86 -4.40 -0.95
N SER A 152 -22.79 -3.46 -0.75
CA SER A 152 -23.03 -2.82 0.55
C SER A 152 -23.38 -3.81 1.66
N ALA A 153 -24.05 -4.93 1.31
CA ALA A 153 -24.32 -6.01 2.23
C ALA A 153 -23.04 -6.71 2.74
N LEU A 154 -22.11 -7.03 1.83
CA LEU A 154 -20.84 -7.62 2.22
C LEU A 154 -20.01 -6.63 3.05
N ALA A 155 -19.95 -5.36 2.65
CA ALA A 155 -19.26 -4.32 3.41
C ALA A 155 -19.76 -4.25 4.86
N SER A 156 -21.08 -4.36 5.07
CA SER A 156 -21.68 -4.33 6.41
C SER A 156 -21.36 -5.58 7.24
N GLN A 157 -21.16 -6.74 6.61
CA GLN A 157 -20.93 -8.02 7.30
C GLN A 157 -19.49 -8.19 7.83
N LEU A 158 -18.53 -7.45 7.28
CA LEU A 158 -17.11 -7.76 7.46
C LEU A 158 -16.59 -7.50 8.87
N CYS A 159 -17.04 -6.44 9.54
CA CYS A 159 -16.58 -6.16 10.90
C CYS A 159 -16.94 -7.28 11.89
N GLY A 160 -18.17 -7.80 11.82
CA GLY A 160 -18.64 -8.90 12.67
C GLY A 160 -17.91 -10.20 12.34
N ALA A 161 -17.72 -10.49 11.05
CA ALA A 161 -16.96 -11.65 10.60
C ALA A 161 -15.52 -11.64 11.12
N LYS A 162 -14.84 -10.51 10.95
CA LYS A 162 -13.44 -10.37 11.34
C LYS A 162 -13.25 -10.30 12.84
N ALA A 163 -14.15 -9.65 13.57
CA ALA A 163 -14.09 -9.63 15.04
C ALA A 163 -14.30 -11.04 15.62
N LEU A 164 -15.27 -11.80 15.09
CA LEU A 164 -15.49 -13.18 15.52
C LEU A 164 -14.30 -14.09 15.17
N ALA A 165 -13.72 -13.94 13.98
CA ALA A 165 -12.52 -14.69 13.59
C ALA A 165 -11.29 -14.33 14.46
N ALA A 166 -11.09 -13.05 14.77
CA ALA A 166 -10.04 -12.60 15.68
C ALA A 166 -10.23 -13.16 17.09
N TRP A 167 -11.49 -13.22 17.57
CA TRP A 167 -11.79 -13.84 18.86
C TRP A 167 -11.56 -15.35 18.85
N ALA A 168 -11.95 -16.04 17.78
CA ALA A 168 -11.69 -17.47 17.61
C ALA A 168 -10.19 -17.78 17.70
N ARG A 169 -9.36 -17.01 16.98
CA ARG A 169 -7.89 -17.11 17.05
C ARG A 169 -7.36 -16.85 18.46
N ALA A 170 -7.83 -15.81 19.14
CA ALA A 170 -7.44 -15.51 20.52
C ALA A 170 -7.82 -16.63 21.51
N MET A 171 -8.89 -17.37 21.22
CA MET A 171 -9.36 -18.51 22.00
C MET A 171 -8.73 -19.85 21.59
N GLY A 172 -7.84 -19.86 20.59
CA GLY A 172 -7.21 -21.08 20.06
C GLY A 172 -8.17 -21.99 19.28
N VAL A 173 -9.27 -21.46 18.76
CA VAL A 173 -10.20 -22.19 17.89
C VAL A 173 -9.75 -22.06 16.43
N GLU A 174 -9.38 -23.19 15.83
CA GLU A 174 -8.98 -23.28 14.42
C GLU A 174 -10.20 -23.38 13.49
N GLY A 175 -10.05 -22.91 12.25
CA GLY A 175 -11.05 -23.09 11.18
C GLY A 175 -12.15 -22.03 11.08
N LEU A 176 -12.37 -21.18 12.08
CA LEU A 176 -13.33 -20.06 12.01
C LEU A 176 -12.68 -18.80 11.42
N SER A 177 -12.58 -18.73 10.09
CA SER A 177 -12.15 -17.52 9.36
C SER A 177 -13.29 -16.52 9.17
N ASP A 178 -12.95 -15.28 8.81
CA ASP A 178 -13.92 -14.25 8.41
C ASP A 178 -14.77 -14.71 7.21
N ARG A 179 -14.16 -15.38 6.22
CA ARG A 179 -14.91 -16.01 5.12
C ARG A 179 -15.86 -17.09 5.61
N ALA A 180 -15.47 -17.92 6.59
CA ALA A 180 -16.37 -18.92 7.17
C ALA A 180 -17.59 -18.25 7.82
N VAL A 181 -17.40 -17.10 8.48
CA VAL A 181 -18.51 -16.32 9.05
C VAL A 181 -19.38 -15.69 7.95
N VAL A 182 -18.79 -15.06 6.93
CA VAL A 182 -19.50 -14.45 5.79
C VAL A 182 -20.25 -15.51 4.95
N ALA A 183 -19.69 -16.71 4.79
CA ALA A 183 -20.35 -17.81 4.07
C ALA A 183 -21.64 -18.28 4.75
N GLU A 184 -21.81 -17.96 6.04
CA GLU A 184 -23.04 -18.20 6.76
C GLU A 184 -24.02 -17.02 6.70
N ALA A 185 -23.67 -15.89 6.07
CA ALA A 185 -24.56 -14.74 5.94
C ALA A 185 -25.87 -15.11 5.24
N ARG A 186 -26.96 -14.51 5.72
CA ARG A 186 -28.30 -14.67 5.17
C ARG A 186 -28.82 -13.34 4.65
N PRO A 187 -29.93 -13.31 3.87
CA PRO A 187 -30.52 -12.04 3.42
C PRO A 187 -30.82 -11.06 4.56
N GLU A 188 -31.19 -11.55 5.75
CA GLU A 188 -31.40 -10.71 6.94
C GLU A 188 -30.11 -10.07 7.51
N ASP A 189 -28.93 -10.61 7.18
CA ASP A 189 -27.62 -10.09 7.61
C ASP A 189 -27.11 -8.98 6.68
N ALA A 190 -27.93 -8.48 5.75
CA ALA A 190 -27.51 -7.47 4.76
C ALA A 190 -27.11 -6.12 5.39
N GLN A 191 -27.57 -5.82 6.61
CA GLN A 191 -27.18 -4.62 7.35
C GLN A 191 -26.00 -4.86 8.31
N GLY A 192 -25.38 -6.04 8.23
CA GLY A 192 -24.34 -6.49 9.15
C GLY A 192 -24.81 -7.59 10.09
N PHE A 193 -23.87 -8.21 10.80
CA PHE A 193 -24.18 -9.28 11.73
C PHE A 193 -24.70 -8.75 13.06
N SER A 194 -25.82 -9.31 13.54
CA SER A 194 -26.31 -9.04 14.90
C SER A 194 -25.56 -9.84 15.97
N LEU A 195 -25.63 -9.40 17.22
CA LEU A 195 -25.06 -10.12 18.38
C LEU A 195 -25.62 -11.55 18.45
N ALA A 196 -26.93 -11.70 18.21
CA ALA A 196 -27.58 -13.01 18.16
C ALA A 196 -27.03 -13.87 17.02
N ARG A 197 -26.77 -13.28 15.84
CA ARG A 197 -26.22 -14.00 14.69
C ARG A 197 -24.77 -14.44 14.95
N LEU A 198 -23.93 -13.56 15.48
CA LEU A 198 -22.55 -13.87 15.85
C LEU A 198 -22.49 -14.98 16.91
N ALA A 199 -23.34 -14.90 17.95
CA ALA A 199 -23.44 -15.95 18.96
C ALA A 199 -23.83 -17.31 18.36
N ALA A 200 -24.76 -17.32 17.40
CA ALA A 200 -25.21 -18.54 16.74
C ALA A 200 -24.12 -19.13 15.83
N ILE A 201 -23.36 -18.30 15.11
CA ILE A 201 -22.22 -18.74 14.28
C ILE A 201 -21.12 -19.29 15.20
N ALA A 202 -20.73 -18.55 16.24
CA ALA A 202 -19.75 -18.99 17.24
C ALA A 202 -20.08 -20.38 17.80
N GLY A 203 -21.34 -20.59 18.23
CA GLY A 203 -21.79 -21.87 18.77
C GLY A 203 -21.70 -23.04 17.78
N ARG A 204 -21.92 -22.81 16.47
CA ARG A 204 -21.76 -23.85 15.43
C ARG A 204 -20.32 -24.26 15.21
N HIS A 205 -19.38 -23.35 15.44
CA HIS A 205 -17.94 -23.57 15.32
C HIS A 205 -17.26 -23.92 16.65
N GLY A 206 -18.03 -24.35 17.65
CA GLY A 206 -17.48 -24.83 18.92
C GLY A 206 -17.02 -23.74 19.89
N LEU A 207 -17.19 -22.46 19.55
CA LEU A 207 -17.01 -21.37 20.51
C LEU A 207 -18.19 -21.35 21.47
N ARG A 208 -17.94 -21.66 22.74
CA ARG A 208 -18.94 -21.53 23.80
C ARG A 208 -19.08 -20.05 24.15
N ALA A 209 -20.03 -19.39 23.50
CA ALA A 209 -20.27 -17.96 23.60
C ALA A 209 -21.64 -17.67 24.21
N GLN A 210 -21.75 -16.55 24.94
CA GLN A 210 -23.03 -16.00 25.38
C GLN A 210 -23.08 -14.50 25.15
N ALA A 211 -24.24 -14.01 24.72
CA ALA A 211 -24.51 -12.58 24.61
C ALA A 211 -24.66 -11.99 26.01
N ALA A 212 -23.95 -10.91 26.29
CA ALA A 212 -23.96 -10.25 27.59
C ALA A 212 -23.92 -8.74 27.44
N ARG A 213 -24.35 -8.05 28.48
CA ARG A 213 -24.34 -6.60 28.61
C ARG A 213 -23.53 -6.21 29.85
N HIS A 214 -22.56 -5.35 29.62
CA HIS A 214 -21.70 -4.72 30.61
C HIS A 214 -22.37 -3.46 31.19
N GLU A 215 -22.23 -3.29 32.50
CA GLU A 215 -22.60 -2.07 33.22
C GLU A 215 -21.35 -1.21 33.45
N PRO A 216 -21.47 0.12 33.32
CA PRO A 216 -20.32 1.00 33.46
C PRO A 216 -19.56 0.85 34.78
N GLY A 217 -18.23 0.77 34.67
CA GLY A 217 -17.32 0.58 35.81
C GLY A 217 -17.17 -0.87 36.28
N ALA A 218 -17.86 -1.84 35.67
CA ALA A 218 -17.59 -3.25 35.90
C ALA A 218 -16.29 -3.69 35.21
N PRO A 219 -15.51 -4.64 35.78
CA PRO A 219 -14.33 -5.18 35.11
C PRO A 219 -14.67 -5.81 33.75
N TRP A 220 -13.85 -5.53 32.73
CA TRP A 220 -14.04 -6.07 31.38
C TRP A 220 -13.69 -7.56 31.29
N ILE A 221 -14.52 -8.31 30.58
CA ILE A 221 -14.23 -9.71 30.20
C ILE A 221 -13.41 -9.72 28.91
N TRP A 222 -12.29 -10.42 28.92
CA TRP A 222 -11.45 -10.63 27.73
C TRP A 222 -10.86 -12.06 27.70
N PRO A 223 -10.57 -12.63 26.51
CA PRO A 223 -10.90 -12.09 25.19
C PRO A 223 -12.42 -12.09 24.93
N ALA A 224 -12.92 -11.06 24.22
CA ALA A 224 -14.35 -10.92 23.92
C ALA A 224 -14.57 -10.14 22.62
N VAL A 225 -15.71 -10.36 21.94
CA VAL A 225 -16.17 -9.48 20.86
C VAL A 225 -17.07 -8.43 21.46
N LEU A 226 -16.77 -7.16 21.24
CA LEU A 226 -17.48 -6.03 21.82
C LEU A 226 -18.17 -5.21 20.74
N HIS A 227 -19.33 -4.66 21.09
CA HIS A 227 -20.10 -3.75 20.24
C HIS A 227 -19.80 -2.30 20.61
N TRP A 228 -19.46 -1.48 19.62
CA TRP A 228 -19.24 -0.04 19.78
C TRP A 228 -20.53 0.75 19.60
N ARG A 229 -20.58 1.99 20.08
CA ARG A 229 -21.76 2.87 19.96
C ARG A 229 -22.09 3.25 18.52
N GLU A 230 -21.09 3.32 17.65
CA GLU A 230 -21.26 3.66 16.23
C GLU A 230 -21.57 2.44 15.35
N ASP A 231 -22.23 1.42 15.91
CA ASP A 231 -22.58 0.16 15.27
C ASP A 231 -21.35 -0.57 14.69
N LEU A 232 -20.34 -0.90 15.52
CA LEU A 232 -19.14 -1.63 15.08
C LEU A 232 -18.88 -2.86 15.95
N TRP A 233 -18.25 -3.88 15.36
CA TRP A 233 -17.71 -5.02 16.09
C TRP A 233 -16.19 -4.96 16.17
N ARG A 234 -15.65 -5.17 17.37
CA ARG A 234 -14.20 -5.28 17.64
C ARG A 234 -13.89 -6.40 18.60
N THR A 235 -12.63 -6.80 18.68
CA THR A 235 -12.21 -7.85 19.60
C THR A 235 -11.30 -7.29 20.68
N LEU A 236 -11.70 -7.42 21.93
CA LEU A 236 -10.83 -7.20 23.08
C LEU A 236 -9.90 -8.42 23.19
N LEU A 237 -8.59 -8.22 23.03
CA LEU A 237 -7.58 -9.28 23.00
C LEU A 237 -6.95 -9.52 24.38
N GLY A 238 -6.68 -8.47 25.14
CA GLY A 238 -5.97 -8.56 26.41
C GLY A 238 -5.94 -7.25 27.20
N ALA A 239 -5.50 -7.31 28.45
CA ALA A 239 -5.31 -6.15 29.32
C ALA A 239 -3.81 -5.90 29.60
N GLY A 240 -3.42 -4.63 29.78
CA GLY A 240 -2.05 -4.22 30.08
C GLY A 240 -1.92 -2.71 30.30
N ASP A 241 -1.05 -2.30 31.22
CA ASP A 241 -0.67 -0.89 31.48
C ASP A 241 -1.84 0.08 31.73
N GLY A 242 -2.89 -0.39 32.41
CA GLY A 242 -4.08 0.43 32.73
C GLY A 242 -5.06 0.60 31.57
N GLY A 243 -4.94 -0.23 30.53
CA GLY A 243 -5.84 -0.29 29.40
C GLY A 243 -5.94 -1.69 28.79
N TYR A 244 -6.36 -1.73 27.53
CA TYR A 244 -6.66 -2.96 26.81
C TYR A 244 -6.13 -2.93 25.38
N TRP A 245 -5.68 -4.10 24.91
CA TRP A 245 -5.40 -4.36 23.51
C TRP A 245 -6.68 -4.72 22.78
N VAL A 246 -7.00 -3.95 21.74
CA VAL A 246 -8.18 -4.11 20.89
C VAL A 246 -7.71 -4.45 19.48
N TRP A 247 -8.43 -5.35 18.82
CA TRP A 247 -8.31 -5.59 17.40
C TRP A 247 -9.46 -4.92 16.65
N ASP A 248 -9.14 -3.94 15.82
CA ASP A 248 -10.06 -3.22 14.95
C ASP A 248 -9.91 -3.73 13.49
N PRO A 249 -11.01 -4.08 12.80
CA PRO A 249 -10.95 -4.60 11.44
C PRO A 249 -10.27 -3.69 10.39
N THR A 250 -10.26 -2.37 10.62
CA THR A 250 -9.73 -1.34 9.71
C THR A 250 -8.33 -0.85 10.08
N ARG A 251 -7.85 -1.14 11.30
CA ARG A 251 -6.56 -0.64 11.85
C ARG A 251 -5.64 -1.73 12.41
N GLY A 252 -6.13 -2.95 12.55
CA GLY A 252 -5.39 -4.03 13.20
C GLY A 252 -5.37 -3.89 14.72
N ARG A 253 -4.25 -4.24 15.35
CA ARG A 253 -4.11 -4.22 16.81
C ARG A 253 -3.78 -2.80 17.29
N MET A 254 -4.52 -2.33 18.28
CA MET A 254 -4.39 -1.00 18.88
C MET A 254 -4.51 -1.08 20.41
N TRP A 255 -3.88 -0.15 21.11
CA TRP A 255 -4.07 0.02 22.56
C TRP A 255 -5.16 1.06 22.84
N MET A 256 -6.01 0.81 23.83
CA MET A 256 -7.02 1.77 24.31
C MET A 256 -6.98 1.85 25.83
N SER A 257 -7.05 3.06 26.38
CA SER A 257 -7.26 3.23 27.82
C SER A 257 -8.62 2.69 28.23
N GLU A 258 -8.77 2.31 29.51
CA GLU A 258 -10.06 1.87 30.05
C GLU A 258 -11.16 2.93 29.85
N GLU A 259 -10.83 4.21 30.03
CA GLU A 259 -11.74 5.34 29.77
C GLU A 259 -12.19 5.40 28.30
N ALA A 260 -11.26 5.25 27.34
CA ALA A 260 -11.59 5.28 25.92
C ALA A 260 -12.43 4.06 25.52
N LEU A 261 -12.15 2.88 26.10
CA LEU A 261 -12.94 1.67 25.88
C LEU A 261 -14.37 1.86 26.40
N GLU A 262 -14.52 2.39 27.62
CA GLU A 262 -15.81 2.65 28.26
C GLU A 262 -16.67 3.67 27.49
N GLU A 263 -16.01 4.68 26.93
CA GLU A 263 -16.69 5.69 26.11
C GLU A 263 -17.19 5.12 24.78
N GLU A 264 -16.43 4.26 24.14
CA GLU A 264 -16.75 3.74 22.81
C GLU A 264 -17.68 2.52 22.85
N ALA A 265 -17.62 1.71 23.90
CA ALA A 265 -18.46 0.52 24.01
C ALA A 265 -19.94 0.90 24.21
N SER A 266 -20.82 0.15 23.56
CA SER A 266 -22.27 0.22 23.81
C SER A 266 -22.70 -0.56 25.05
N GLY A 267 -21.79 -1.34 25.62
CA GLY A 267 -22.02 -2.30 26.69
C GLY A 267 -22.39 -3.70 26.20
N TYR A 268 -22.80 -3.88 24.93
CA TYR A 268 -23.10 -5.22 24.42
C TYR A 268 -21.84 -5.96 23.99
N ALA A 269 -21.77 -7.25 24.32
CA ALA A 269 -20.64 -8.09 23.98
C ALA A 269 -21.04 -9.55 23.77
N LEU A 270 -20.22 -10.25 22.99
CA LEU A 270 -20.16 -11.69 22.95
C LEU A 270 -18.95 -12.15 23.77
N VAL A 271 -19.23 -12.85 24.86
CA VAL A 271 -18.23 -13.27 25.85
C VAL A 271 -18.19 -14.79 25.98
N PRO A 272 -17.12 -15.37 26.56
CA PRO A 272 -17.09 -16.79 26.88
C PRO A 272 -18.30 -17.19 27.75
N ALA A 273 -18.91 -18.33 27.43
CA ALA A 273 -20.05 -18.84 28.18
C ALA A 273 -19.64 -19.24 29.61
N GLY A 274 -20.40 -18.80 30.61
CA GLY A 274 -20.09 -19.02 32.01
C GLY A 274 -20.86 -18.13 32.96
N VAL A 275 -20.45 -18.16 34.24
CA VAL A 275 -20.99 -17.26 35.27
C VAL A 275 -20.48 -15.85 34.98
N LEU A 276 -21.41 -14.93 34.75
CA LEU A 276 -21.08 -13.53 34.55
C LEU A 276 -20.67 -12.89 35.89
N PRO A 277 -19.60 -12.08 35.93
CA PRO A 277 -19.20 -11.33 37.11
C PRO A 277 -20.22 -10.23 37.44
N ALA A 278 -20.08 -9.63 38.63
CA ALA A 278 -20.91 -8.49 39.01
C ALA A 278 -20.78 -7.34 38.00
N GLY A 279 -21.91 -6.72 37.66
CA GLY A 279 -21.98 -5.69 36.61
C GLY A 279 -22.10 -6.24 35.18
N TRP A 280 -22.29 -7.56 35.02
CA TRP A 280 -22.61 -8.17 33.73
C TRP A 280 -23.93 -8.91 33.78
N GLN A 281 -24.76 -8.72 32.75
CA GLN A 281 -26.07 -9.35 32.63
C GLN A 281 -26.17 -10.14 31.31
N ALA A 282 -26.83 -11.29 31.34
CA ALA A 282 -27.07 -12.07 30.13
C ALA A 282 -28.12 -11.38 29.25
N VAL A 283 -27.87 -11.33 27.94
CA VAL A 283 -28.77 -10.70 26.98
C VAL A 283 -29.60 -11.77 26.27
N GLY A 284 -30.92 -11.58 26.24
CA GLY A 284 -31.84 -12.50 25.59
C GLY A 284 -31.74 -12.45 24.06
N PRO A 285 -32.10 -13.52 23.32
CA PRO A 285 -31.98 -13.56 21.85
C PRO A 285 -32.73 -12.43 21.12
N ALA A 286 -33.88 -12.00 21.64
CA ALA A 286 -34.67 -10.93 21.03
C ALA A 286 -33.97 -9.56 21.11
N GLU A 287 -33.34 -9.27 22.25
CA GLU A 287 -32.54 -8.05 22.45
C GLU A 287 -31.24 -8.12 21.64
N ALA A 288 -30.54 -9.26 21.69
CA ALA A 288 -29.32 -9.49 20.92
C ALA A 288 -29.53 -9.40 19.39
N ALA A 289 -30.74 -9.64 18.89
CA ALA A 289 -31.06 -9.50 17.47
C ALA A 289 -31.16 -8.04 17.00
N GLN A 290 -31.30 -7.08 17.92
CA GLN A 290 -31.39 -5.65 17.62
C GLN A 290 -30.03 -4.93 17.65
N VAL A 291 -28.97 -5.61 18.08
CA VAL A 291 -27.62 -5.06 18.21
C VAL A 291 -26.80 -5.57 17.04
N PHE A 292 -26.50 -4.71 16.08
CA PHE A 292 -25.78 -5.06 14.86
C PHE A 292 -24.65 -4.08 14.59
N GLY A 293 -23.58 -4.60 14.00
CA GLY A 293 -22.43 -3.81 13.62
C GLY A 293 -22.17 -3.87 12.12
N ARG A 294 -21.67 -2.77 11.57
CA ARG A 294 -21.29 -2.56 10.18
C ARG A 294 -20.00 -1.76 10.12
N SER A 295 -19.00 -2.27 9.39
CA SER A 295 -17.86 -1.46 8.96
C SER A 295 -17.02 -2.21 7.97
N TRP A 296 -16.51 -1.46 6.98
CA TRP A 296 -15.46 -1.92 6.11
C TRP A 296 -14.86 -0.77 5.29
N ALA A 297 -13.53 -0.68 5.25
CA ALA A 297 -12.81 0.11 4.25
C ALA A 297 -11.78 -0.78 3.57
N ALA A 298 -11.74 -0.73 2.24
CA ALA A 298 -10.67 -1.32 1.45
C ALA A 298 -10.40 -0.45 0.23
N PHE A 299 -9.12 -0.21 -0.02
CA PHE A 299 -8.60 0.47 -1.19
C PHE A 299 -7.50 -0.36 -1.81
N LEU A 300 -7.16 -0.10 -3.08
CA LEU A 300 -5.89 -0.57 -3.60
C LEU A 300 -4.77 0.09 -2.78
N ALA A 301 -3.89 -0.72 -2.21
CA ALA A 301 -2.81 -0.27 -1.35
C ALA A 301 -1.66 0.35 -2.18
N ASP A 302 -1.92 1.49 -2.83
CA ASP A 302 -0.96 2.17 -3.71
C ASP A 302 0.38 2.46 -3.02
N ALA A 303 0.41 2.64 -1.70
CA ALA A 303 1.65 2.91 -0.96
C ALA A 303 2.64 1.73 -0.93
N VAL A 304 2.15 0.49 -0.99
CA VAL A 304 3.01 -0.71 -0.98
C VAL A 304 3.51 -1.11 -2.37
N ASP A 305 2.92 -0.54 -3.44
CA ASP A 305 3.42 -0.69 -4.81
C ASP A 305 4.88 -0.26 -4.91
N ARG A 306 5.75 -1.16 -5.38
CA ARG A 306 7.21 -1.02 -5.24
C ARG A 306 7.95 -1.52 -6.46
N ILE A 307 9.18 -1.05 -6.61
CA ILE A 307 10.13 -1.62 -7.56
C ILE A 307 11.09 -2.51 -6.77
N CYS A 308 10.68 -3.78 -6.60
CA CYS A 308 11.41 -4.75 -5.78
C CYS A 308 12.86 -4.95 -6.25
N ALA A 309 13.12 -4.88 -7.57
CA ALA A 309 14.47 -4.98 -8.13
C ALA A 309 15.45 -3.90 -7.64
N LEU A 310 14.97 -2.76 -7.15
CA LEU A 310 15.84 -1.71 -6.57
C LEU A 310 16.16 -1.96 -5.09
N GLU A 311 15.44 -2.85 -4.43
CA GLU A 311 15.64 -3.23 -3.03
C GLU A 311 16.53 -4.46 -2.95
N ASP A 312 16.01 -5.59 -3.43
CA ASP A 312 16.75 -6.85 -3.57
C ASP A 312 16.28 -7.58 -4.84
N PRO A 313 17.07 -7.49 -5.94
CA PRO A 313 16.79 -8.24 -7.16
C PRO A 313 16.71 -9.76 -6.91
N ALA A 314 17.50 -10.30 -5.98
CA ALA A 314 17.58 -11.74 -5.76
C ALA A 314 16.30 -12.32 -5.12
N SER A 315 15.55 -11.48 -4.42
CA SER A 315 14.27 -11.82 -3.79
C SER A 315 13.06 -11.30 -4.58
N CYS A 316 13.25 -10.76 -5.79
CA CYS A 316 12.16 -10.21 -6.59
C CYS A 316 11.29 -11.32 -7.17
N PRO A 317 9.95 -11.28 -6.97
CA PRO A 317 9.05 -12.21 -7.64
C PRO A 317 9.16 -12.10 -9.17
N PRO A 318 9.12 -13.22 -9.91
CA PRO A 318 9.41 -13.23 -11.35
C PRO A 318 8.44 -12.40 -12.21
N TRP A 319 7.27 -12.02 -11.68
CA TRP A 319 6.29 -11.16 -12.35
C TRP A 319 6.37 -9.68 -11.95
N ASN A 320 7.07 -9.33 -10.87
CA ASN A 320 7.17 -7.95 -10.35
C ASN A 320 8.04 -7.03 -11.22
N ASP A 321 8.82 -7.62 -12.12
CA ASP A 321 9.67 -6.92 -13.07
C ASP A 321 9.08 -6.86 -14.47
N GLY A 322 7.74 -6.73 -14.58
CA GLY A 322 7.07 -6.39 -15.84
C GLY A 322 7.91 -5.37 -16.60
N GLY A 323 8.52 -5.84 -17.69
CA GLY A 323 9.71 -5.20 -18.28
C GLY A 323 9.48 -3.72 -18.51
N LEU A 324 10.52 -2.91 -18.31
CA LEU A 324 10.46 -1.48 -18.61
C LEU A 324 9.96 -1.30 -20.03
N ASP A 325 8.84 -0.60 -20.17
CA ASP A 325 8.14 -0.43 -21.44
C ASP A 325 8.77 0.75 -22.19
N GLY A 326 10.07 0.65 -22.47
CA GLY A 326 10.87 1.70 -23.10
C GLY A 326 11.42 1.25 -24.44
N GLY A 327 10.76 1.68 -25.53
CA GLY A 327 11.22 1.75 -26.92
C GLY A 327 12.46 0.95 -27.36
N SER A 328 12.23 -0.19 -28.01
CA SER A 328 13.04 -0.62 -29.14
C SER A 328 12.18 -0.58 -30.40
N CYS A 329 12.44 0.41 -31.26
CA CYS A 329 11.95 0.43 -32.63
C CYS A 329 12.63 -0.70 -33.42
N ALA A 330 11.99 -1.87 -33.50
CA ALA A 330 12.15 -2.81 -34.61
C ALA A 330 11.02 -3.85 -34.53
N GLY A 331 10.16 -3.88 -35.55
CA GLY A 331 9.20 -4.96 -35.71
C GLY A 331 9.92 -6.30 -35.80
N SER A 332 9.41 -7.29 -35.08
CA SER A 332 9.53 -8.68 -35.47
C SER A 332 8.29 -9.44 -34.99
N PRO A 333 7.52 -10.06 -35.91
CA PRO A 333 6.52 -11.05 -35.54
C PRO A 333 7.23 -12.29 -34.99
N GLY A 334 6.56 -13.04 -34.12
CA GLY A 334 7.18 -14.04 -33.24
C GLY A 334 8.18 -15.00 -33.91
N LEU A 335 9.30 -15.27 -33.24
CA LEU A 335 10.25 -16.36 -33.48
C LEU A 335 10.92 -16.67 -32.12
N ASN A 336 10.81 -17.86 -31.53
CA ASN A 336 11.55 -19.09 -31.82
C ASN A 336 13.07 -18.88 -32.09
N LEU A 337 13.91 -19.46 -31.18
CA LEU A 337 15.28 -20.01 -31.34
C LEU A 337 16.50 -19.28 -30.68
N PRO A 338 17.59 -20.03 -30.31
CA PRO A 338 18.20 -19.99 -28.97
C PRO A 338 19.72 -19.70 -28.88
N GLY A 339 20.22 -19.54 -27.63
CA GLY A 339 21.43 -20.18 -27.10
C GLY A 339 22.83 -19.64 -27.46
N ARG A 340 23.48 -18.95 -26.50
CA ARG A 340 24.90 -19.14 -26.16
C ARG A 340 25.30 -18.38 -24.89
N MET A 341 25.67 -19.12 -23.84
CA MET A 341 26.53 -18.63 -22.77
C MET A 341 27.95 -19.18 -23.00
N ALA A 342 28.97 -18.38 -22.69
CA ALA A 342 30.37 -18.75 -22.76
C ALA A 342 31.01 -18.54 -21.38
N LEU A 343 31.55 -19.60 -20.79
CA LEU A 343 32.64 -19.60 -19.80
C LEU A 343 33.55 -20.84 -20.09
N PRO A 344 34.81 -20.93 -19.61
CA PRO A 344 35.99 -20.56 -20.39
C PRO A 344 36.92 -21.73 -20.80
N SER A 345 37.77 -21.45 -21.79
CA SER A 345 39.04 -22.11 -22.18
C SER A 345 39.04 -23.31 -23.16
N GLN A 346 39.77 -23.07 -24.26
CA GLN A 346 40.47 -23.96 -25.21
C GLN A 346 39.77 -25.15 -25.93
N ALA A 347 39.90 -25.08 -27.27
CA ALA A 347 39.99 -26.15 -28.28
C ALA A 347 38.72 -26.90 -28.78
N SER A 348 38.39 -26.67 -30.06
CA SER A 348 37.56 -27.49 -30.98
C SER A 348 38.24 -28.85 -31.33
N PRO A 349 37.63 -29.81 -32.09
CA PRO A 349 36.41 -29.73 -32.93
C PRO A 349 35.43 -30.94 -32.99
N ALA A 350 34.22 -30.62 -33.50
CA ALA A 350 33.30 -31.38 -34.39
C ALA A 350 32.71 -32.75 -33.97
N GLY A 351 31.37 -32.85 -34.03
CA GLY A 351 30.63 -34.11 -34.10
C GLY A 351 29.12 -33.98 -33.82
N SER A 352 28.30 -34.30 -34.80
CA SER A 352 26.84 -34.26 -34.86
C SER A 352 26.11 -35.18 -33.86
N GLY A 353 24.92 -34.78 -33.42
CA GLY A 353 23.94 -35.68 -32.81
C GLY A 353 22.83 -34.92 -32.09
N ALA A 354 21.61 -35.04 -32.59
CA ALA A 354 20.39 -34.54 -31.97
C ALA A 354 20.18 -35.19 -30.59
N ASP A 355 19.62 -34.44 -29.64
CA ASP A 355 18.54 -34.92 -28.77
C ASP A 355 17.96 -33.77 -27.94
N LEU A 356 16.64 -33.85 -27.78
CA LEU A 356 15.76 -32.95 -27.03
C LEU A 356 15.97 -33.14 -25.51
N GLU A 357 15.77 -32.08 -24.72
CA GLU A 357 14.99 -32.01 -23.43
C GLU A 357 15.49 -30.96 -22.39
N PRO A 358 14.61 -30.44 -21.49
CA PRO A 358 14.65 -29.08 -20.92
C PRO A 358 14.99 -28.98 -19.41
N ALA A 359 15.31 -27.75 -18.97
CA ALA A 359 15.12 -27.20 -17.61
C ALA A 359 15.30 -25.65 -17.67
N PRO A 360 14.58 -24.83 -16.89
CA PRO A 360 14.65 -23.38 -16.94
C PRO A 360 15.69 -22.90 -15.93
N GLU A 361 16.80 -22.39 -16.46
CA GLU A 361 17.82 -21.75 -15.66
C GLU A 361 17.32 -20.39 -15.17
N ILE A 362 17.33 -20.26 -13.84
CA ILE A 362 17.30 -19.04 -13.06
C ILE A 362 18.59 -18.25 -13.39
N GLU A 363 18.62 -17.61 -14.56
CA GLU A 363 19.67 -16.67 -14.98
C GLU A 363 19.06 -15.38 -15.55
N LEU A 364 17.90 -14.98 -15.04
CA LEU A 364 17.20 -13.76 -15.44
C LEU A 364 17.39 -12.58 -14.48
N LEU A 365 18.30 -12.68 -13.50
CA LEU A 365 18.58 -11.58 -12.56
C LEU A 365 19.89 -10.83 -12.84
N SER A 366 20.68 -11.23 -13.85
CA SER A 366 21.80 -10.45 -14.38
C SER A 366 21.47 -9.71 -15.69
N SER A 367 20.26 -9.87 -16.22
CA SER A 367 19.80 -9.19 -17.45
C SER A 367 18.93 -7.96 -17.19
N LEU A 368 18.78 -7.53 -15.93
CA LEU A 368 18.60 -6.11 -15.63
C LEU A 368 19.92 -5.41 -15.98
N GLY A 369 20.19 -5.25 -17.27
CA GLY A 369 21.35 -4.52 -17.76
C GLY A 369 21.41 -3.13 -17.09
N PRO A 370 22.61 -2.54 -16.98
CA PRO A 370 22.79 -1.25 -16.29
C PRO A 370 21.78 -0.24 -16.85
N TYR A 371 20.92 0.28 -15.98
CA TYR A 371 19.90 1.26 -16.32
C TYR A 371 20.56 2.38 -17.13
N THR A 372 20.09 2.53 -18.37
CA THR A 372 20.66 3.43 -19.38
C THR A 372 20.16 4.85 -19.09
N GLY A 373 21.03 5.87 -19.10
CA GLY A 373 20.74 7.25 -18.68
C GLY A 373 19.68 8.00 -19.48
N MET A 374 18.43 7.55 -19.44
CA MET A 374 17.26 8.19 -20.02
C MET A 374 16.01 7.64 -19.33
N PRO A 375 14.97 8.47 -19.13
CA PRO A 375 13.75 8.02 -18.49
C PRO A 375 13.02 6.95 -19.31
N ARG A 376 12.61 5.90 -18.61
CA ARG A 376 11.76 4.81 -19.08
C ARG A 376 10.51 4.77 -18.22
N TRP A 377 9.42 4.25 -18.75
CA TRP A 377 8.17 4.14 -18.00
C TRP A 377 7.76 2.68 -17.86
N ARG A 378 6.89 2.41 -16.88
CA ARG A 378 6.14 1.16 -16.72
C ARG A 378 4.81 1.47 -16.06
N VAL A 379 3.85 0.57 -16.22
CA VAL A 379 2.62 0.56 -15.42
C VAL A 379 2.68 -0.63 -14.48
N SER A 380 2.61 -0.40 -13.17
CA SER A 380 2.56 -1.48 -12.18
C SER A 380 1.18 -2.14 -12.18
N GLU A 381 1.13 -3.44 -11.92
CA GLU A 381 -0.08 -4.22 -11.78
C GLU A 381 -0.05 -4.90 -10.40
N PRO A 382 -1.19 -5.02 -9.69
CA PRO A 382 -2.55 -4.65 -10.11
C PRO A 382 -2.89 -3.15 -9.99
N TYR A 383 -2.02 -2.34 -9.38
CA TYR A 383 -2.34 -0.96 -8.97
C TYR A 383 -2.63 0.01 -10.13
N ILE A 384 -2.12 -0.25 -11.33
CA ILE A 384 -2.18 0.64 -12.50
C ILE A 384 -1.60 2.02 -12.16
N ASN A 385 -0.47 2.04 -11.44
CA ASN A 385 0.30 3.26 -11.24
C ASN A 385 1.27 3.43 -12.40
N LEU A 386 1.32 4.64 -12.95
CA LEU A 386 2.42 5.03 -13.83
C LEU A 386 3.68 5.24 -13.00
N TRP A 387 4.74 4.55 -13.43
CA TRP A 387 6.10 4.77 -12.96
C TRP A 387 6.96 5.31 -14.09
N VAL A 388 7.81 6.29 -13.79
CA VAL A 388 8.89 6.75 -14.68
C VAL A 388 10.21 6.64 -13.92
N LEU A 389 11.20 6.00 -14.53
CA LEU A 389 12.49 5.64 -13.95
C LEU A 389 13.60 6.22 -14.80
N ASP A 390 14.53 6.94 -14.19
CA ASP A 390 15.68 7.52 -14.89
C ASP A 390 16.96 7.37 -14.05
N GLU A 391 18.10 7.33 -14.71
CA GLU A 391 19.43 7.43 -14.09
C GLU A 391 20.26 8.52 -14.77
N PRO A 392 19.93 9.81 -14.58
CA PRO A 392 20.53 10.89 -15.35
C PRO A 392 21.97 11.21 -14.92
N TRP A 393 22.43 10.63 -13.81
CA TRP A 393 23.74 10.91 -13.25
C TRP A 393 24.28 9.73 -12.44
N GLY A 394 25.59 9.46 -12.59
CA GLY A 394 26.31 8.54 -11.72
C GLY A 394 27.68 8.14 -12.26
N TYR A 395 28.47 7.52 -11.39
CA TYR A 395 29.79 6.97 -11.72
C TYR A 395 30.13 5.75 -10.86
N ARG A 396 31.18 5.03 -11.28
CA ARG A 396 31.77 3.92 -10.51
C ARG A 396 33.01 4.43 -9.78
N PRO A 397 33.06 4.42 -8.44
CA PRO A 397 34.27 4.76 -7.72
C PRO A 397 35.35 3.67 -7.92
N ALA A 398 36.57 3.96 -7.45
CA ALA A 398 37.69 3.01 -7.54
C ALA A 398 37.44 1.70 -6.76
N TRP A 399 36.68 1.79 -5.66
CA TRP A 399 36.20 0.66 -4.86
C TRP A 399 34.92 1.07 -4.13
N GLY A 400 34.13 0.08 -3.71
CA GLY A 400 32.85 0.28 -3.04
C GLY A 400 31.66 0.48 -3.98
N PRO A 401 30.48 0.83 -3.43
CA PRO A 401 29.24 0.85 -4.20
C PRO A 401 29.20 1.99 -5.23
N GLU A 402 28.45 1.79 -6.30
CA GLU A 402 28.29 2.82 -7.33
C GLU A 402 27.47 4.02 -6.83
N VAL A 403 27.97 5.22 -7.11
CA VAL A 403 27.27 6.47 -6.81
C VAL A 403 26.38 6.81 -8.00
N ARG A 404 25.09 6.46 -7.91
CA ARG A 404 24.10 6.71 -8.96
C ARG A 404 22.85 7.35 -8.42
N LEU A 405 22.37 8.39 -9.12
CA LEU A 405 21.05 8.94 -8.94
C LEU A 405 20.06 8.06 -9.68
N THR A 406 19.20 7.38 -8.93
CA THR A 406 18.00 6.76 -9.48
C THR A 406 16.85 7.72 -9.21
N LEU A 407 16.18 8.18 -10.26
CA LEU A 407 15.03 9.08 -10.19
C LEU A 407 13.76 8.28 -10.52
N MET A 408 12.73 8.40 -9.68
CA MET A 408 11.53 7.56 -9.73
C MET A 408 10.27 8.42 -9.56
N TYR A 409 9.47 8.57 -10.60
CA TYR A 409 8.11 9.08 -10.51
C TYR A 409 7.16 7.92 -10.20
N LYS A 410 6.26 8.10 -9.23
CA LYS A 410 5.14 7.19 -8.98
C LYS A 410 3.86 8.01 -8.87
N GLN A 411 2.92 7.80 -9.79
CA GLN A 411 1.70 8.61 -9.91
C GLN A 411 0.92 8.76 -8.60
N ARG A 412 0.72 7.66 -7.86
CA ARG A 412 -0.01 7.62 -6.58
C ARG A 412 0.97 7.27 -5.45
N ASN A 413 1.96 8.12 -5.25
CA ASN A 413 3.00 7.96 -4.23
C ASN A 413 2.55 8.40 -2.84
N GLN A 414 1.44 7.83 -2.39
CA GLN A 414 0.85 8.08 -1.09
C GLN A 414 1.61 7.31 -0.01
N VAL A 415 1.44 7.74 1.23
CA VAL A 415 1.67 6.87 2.37
C VAL A 415 0.33 6.54 3.02
N THR A 416 0.20 5.27 3.35
CA THR A 416 -0.91 4.69 4.10
C THR A 416 -0.42 4.33 5.49
N THR A 417 -1.31 4.14 6.46
CA THR A 417 -1.00 3.47 7.72
C THR A 417 -1.72 2.15 7.73
N TRP A 418 -1.01 1.03 7.55
CA TRP A 418 -1.54 -0.34 7.63
C TRP A 418 -2.77 -0.64 6.74
N ASP A 419 -2.56 -1.27 5.57
CA ASP A 419 -3.59 -1.72 4.58
C ASP A 419 -4.63 -0.67 4.10
N ASN A 420 -4.71 0.49 4.76
CA ASN A 420 -5.72 1.53 4.59
C ASN A 420 -5.00 2.89 4.62
N PRO A 421 -5.33 3.84 3.74
CA PRO A 421 -4.82 5.20 3.83
C PRO A 421 -5.10 5.78 5.21
N ASP A 422 -4.06 6.33 5.87
CA ASP A 422 -4.30 7.24 6.97
C ASP A 422 -5.08 8.43 6.39
N PRO A 423 -6.35 8.66 6.77
CA PRO A 423 -7.14 9.81 6.31
C PRO A 423 -6.47 11.15 6.66
N TRP A 424 -5.47 11.09 7.56
CA TRP A 424 -4.83 12.20 8.21
C TRP A 424 -3.38 12.40 7.82
N GLU A 425 -2.76 11.51 7.05
CA GLU A 425 -1.43 11.79 6.54
C GLU A 425 -1.52 12.81 5.43
N GLU A 426 -1.05 14.02 5.72
CA GLU A 426 -0.88 15.14 4.78
C GLU A 426 0.31 14.92 3.83
N ILE A 427 0.49 13.69 3.35
CA ILE A 427 1.60 13.39 2.46
C ILE A 427 1.20 13.74 1.05
N GLU A 428 1.69 14.90 0.65
CA GLU A 428 1.88 15.23 -0.76
C GLU A 428 2.85 14.22 -1.38
N CYS A 429 2.49 13.79 -2.58
CA CYS A 429 3.40 13.13 -3.50
C CYS A 429 4.76 13.86 -3.48
N GLY A 430 5.83 13.23 -2.99
CA GLY A 430 7.20 13.81 -2.99
C GLY A 430 7.71 14.40 -1.67
N THR A 431 6.91 14.49 -0.59
CA THR A 431 7.42 14.84 0.76
C THR A 431 7.79 13.57 1.54
N LEU A 432 8.87 13.59 2.34
CA LEU A 432 9.26 12.43 3.17
C LEU A 432 8.40 12.32 4.44
N SER A 433 8.09 13.45 5.06
CA SER A 433 7.11 13.62 6.14
C SER A 433 6.29 14.88 5.84
N PRO A 434 5.00 14.94 6.22
CA PRO A 434 4.18 16.15 6.09
C PRO A 434 4.73 17.32 6.94
N ASN A 435 5.52 17.01 7.96
CA ASN A 435 5.98 17.96 8.97
C ASN A 435 7.47 18.31 8.84
N VAL A 436 8.19 17.73 7.87
CA VAL A 436 9.61 17.98 7.61
C VAL A 436 9.82 18.18 6.11
N ILE A 437 10.22 19.39 5.72
CA ILE A 437 10.57 19.69 4.33
C ILE A 437 11.95 19.08 4.06
N SER A 438 12.03 18.26 3.03
CA SER A 438 13.26 17.54 2.67
C SER A 438 13.59 17.66 1.19
N SER A 439 14.84 17.33 0.82
CA SER A 439 15.30 17.21 -0.56
C SER A 439 14.27 16.51 -1.45
N SER A 440 13.96 17.10 -2.59
CA SER A 440 12.97 16.60 -3.52
C SER A 440 13.32 16.97 -4.97
N PHE A 441 12.85 16.16 -5.92
CA PHE A 441 12.83 16.47 -7.35
C PHE A 441 11.43 16.91 -7.82
N GLY A 442 10.58 17.38 -6.90
CA GLY A 442 9.20 17.77 -7.23
C GLY A 442 8.17 16.72 -6.85
N PRO A 443 6.89 17.04 -7.05
CA PRO A 443 5.82 16.17 -6.61
C PRO A 443 5.89 14.79 -7.28
N CYS A 444 5.63 13.75 -6.49
CA CYS A 444 5.66 12.32 -6.86
C CYS A 444 7.03 11.75 -7.27
N TRP A 445 8.06 12.58 -7.48
CA TRP A 445 9.43 12.15 -7.78
C TRP A 445 10.21 11.78 -6.52
N ARG A 446 11.00 10.70 -6.62
CA ARG A 446 11.79 10.11 -5.55
C ARG A 446 13.17 9.70 -6.04
N SER A 447 14.02 9.38 -5.08
CA SER A 447 15.30 8.74 -5.31
C SER A 447 15.57 7.72 -4.22
N ARG A 448 16.37 6.70 -4.53
CA ARG A 448 16.91 5.74 -3.55
C ARG A 448 17.72 6.40 -2.43
N TRP A 449 18.12 7.66 -2.61
CA TRP A 449 18.77 8.47 -1.58
C TRP A 449 17.79 9.09 -0.58
N PHE A 450 16.50 9.13 -0.91
CA PHE A 450 15.45 9.76 -0.10
C PHE A 450 14.64 8.69 0.63
N THR A 451 15.34 7.81 1.35
CA THR A 451 14.73 6.86 2.27
C THR A 451 14.72 7.46 3.67
N CYS A 452 13.71 7.10 4.47
CA CYS A 452 13.62 7.54 5.85
C CYS A 452 12.85 6.53 6.70
N VAL A 453 13.09 6.59 8.01
CA VAL A 453 12.29 5.90 9.01
C VAL A 453 11.48 6.93 9.77
N ARG A 454 10.17 6.70 9.90
CA ARG A 454 9.25 7.54 10.67
C ARG A 454 8.74 6.73 11.83
N GLN A 455 8.91 7.30 13.01
CA GLN A 455 8.48 6.71 14.26
C GLN A 455 7.47 7.67 14.87
N ASP A 456 6.23 7.22 14.99
CA ASP A 456 5.19 7.95 15.71
C ASP A 456 5.55 7.94 17.20
N VAL A 457 5.67 9.13 17.80
CA VAL A 457 6.22 9.24 19.15
C VAL A 457 5.12 8.99 20.19
N VAL A 458 3.86 9.36 19.95
CA VAL A 458 2.85 9.40 21.06
C VAL A 458 1.38 9.20 20.63
N TYR A 459 1.06 8.47 19.56
CA TYR A 459 -0.33 8.46 19.04
C TYR A 459 -1.14 7.17 19.22
N TRP A 460 -0.50 6.06 19.64
CA TRP A 460 -1.15 4.75 19.74
C TRP A 460 -0.98 4.03 21.07
N GLY A 461 -0.23 4.59 22.02
CA GLY A 461 0.19 3.84 23.21
C GLY A 461 1.00 2.57 22.86
N SER A 462 1.53 2.50 21.64
CA SER A 462 2.39 1.41 21.16
C SER A 462 3.68 2.02 20.66
N ASP A 463 4.79 1.81 21.37
CA ASP A 463 6.15 2.18 20.96
C ASP A 463 6.66 1.31 19.78
N ASP A 464 5.72 0.73 19.03
CA ASP A 464 5.93 -0.52 18.32
C ASP A 464 5.79 -0.35 16.80
N HIS A 465 5.15 0.72 16.28
CA HIS A 465 4.91 0.86 14.84
C HIS A 465 5.91 1.82 14.19
N VAL A 466 6.68 1.28 13.23
CA VAL A 466 7.71 2.02 12.51
C VAL A 466 7.43 1.95 11.02
N LEU A 467 7.41 3.13 10.40
CA LEU A 467 7.15 3.28 8.97
C LEU A 467 8.46 3.56 8.25
N VAL A 468 8.81 2.72 7.28
CA VAL A 468 10.05 2.86 6.51
C VAL A 468 9.71 3.19 5.07
N ARG A 469 10.24 4.30 4.56
CA ARG A 469 10.26 4.56 3.12
C ARG A 469 11.45 3.88 2.49
N THR A 470 11.20 3.00 1.53
CA THR A 470 12.21 2.08 1.00
C THR A 470 12.93 2.65 -0.22
N PRO A 471 14.11 2.11 -0.56
CA PRO A 471 14.81 2.45 -1.80
C PRO A 471 13.99 2.15 -3.06
N GLY A 472 13.08 1.16 -3.00
CA GLY A 472 12.18 0.76 -4.08
C GLY A 472 10.99 1.69 -4.31
N GLY A 473 10.91 2.81 -3.56
CA GLY A 473 9.87 3.83 -3.72
C GLY A 473 8.53 3.49 -3.05
N SER A 474 8.49 2.47 -2.19
CA SER A 474 7.32 2.07 -1.42
C SER A 474 7.45 2.40 0.07
N THR A 475 6.45 1.97 0.84
CA THR A 475 6.44 2.06 2.30
C THR A 475 6.32 0.67 2.92
N MET A 476 7.16 0.38 3.91
CA MET A 476 7.05 -0.79 4.78
C MET A 476 6.48 -0.37 6.14
N HIS A 477 5.53 -1.15 6.64
CA HIS A 477 4.98 -1.04 7.98
C HIS A 477 5.55 -2.16 8.84
N LEU A 478 6.45 -1.81 9.74
CA LEU A 478 7.16 -2.79 10.56
C LEU A 478 6.80 -2.58 12.03
N LEU A 479 6.51 -3.69 12.70
CA LEU A 479 6.30 -3.71 14.14
C LEU A 479 7.63 -4.05 14.82
N VAL A 480 8.13 -3.15 15.68
CA VAL A 480 9.29 -3.36 16.55
C VAL A 480 8.87 -3.06 17.99
N PRO A 481 8.40 -4.06 18.75
CA PRO A 481 7.97 -3.86 20.12
C PRO A 481 8.99 -3.10 20.99
N ALA A 482 8.54 -2.34 21.99
CA ALA A 482 9.40 -1.53 22.87
C ALA A 482 10.62 -2.27 23.43
N ASN A 483 10.44 -3.55 23.77
CA ASN A 483 11.46 -4.43 24.36
C ASN A 483 12.26 -5.25 23.33
N ASP A 484 11.87 -5.19 22.06
CA ASP A 484 12.51 -5.91 20.98
C ASP A 484 13.51 -4.99 20.25
N GLU A 485 14.61 -5.59 19.78
CA GLU A 485 15.65 -4.88 19.06
C GLU A 485 15.48 -4.95 17.54
N ALA A 486 14.54 -5.76 17.04
CA ALA A 486 14.31 -5.96 15.62
C ALA A 486 12.83 -6.29 15.31
N SER A 487 12.41 -5.97 14.08
CA SER A 487 11.12 -6.41 13.54
C SER A 487 11.15 -7.89 13.12
N GLU A 488 9.98 -8.47 12.90
CA GLU A 488 9.86 -9.64 12.03
C GLU A 488 10.31 -9.29 10.59
N PRO A 489 10.75 -10.27 9.78
CA PRO A 489 11.10 -10.03 8.39
C PRO A 489 9.90 -9.53 7.56
N ASP A 490 10.13 -8.50 6.76
CA ASP A 490 9.16 -8.02 5.78
C ASP A 490 8.76 -9.16 4.81
N PHE A 491 7.45 -9.31 4.56
CA PHE A 491 6.84 -10.37 3.73
C PHE A 491 7.46 -10.52 2.33
N HIS A 492 8.07 -9.44 1.87
CA HIS A 492 8.23 -9.10 0.48
C HIS A 492 9.71 -9.01 0.09
N SER A 493 10.55 -8.55 1.00
CA SER A 493 12.00 -8.42 0.85
C SER A 493 12.78 -9.27 1.85
N GLY A 494 12.12 -9.80 2.89
CA GLY A 494 12.78 -10.40 4.04
C GLY A 494 13.62 -9.40 4.84
N ALA A 495 13.49 -8.10 4.57
CA ALA A 495 14.24 -7.07 5.27
C ALA A 495 13.80 -6.99 6.74
N VAL A 496 14.76 -6.77 7.62
CA VAL A 496 14.54 -6.63 9.06
C VAL A 496 14.97 -5.23 9.48
N LEU A 497 14.09 -4.53 10.19
CA LEU A 497 14.42 -3.25 10.79
C LEU A 497 14.97 -3.47 12.19
N ARG A 498 16.14 -2.90 12.48
CA ARG A 498 16.85 -3.00 13.76
C ARG A 498 16.98 -1.65 14.42
N ARG A 499 16.76 -1.62 15.73
CA ARG A 499 16.97 -0.42 16.55
C ARG A 499 18.47 -0.23 16.78
N LEU A 500 18.97 0.98 16.55
CA LEU A 500 20.35 1.33 16.86
C LEU A 500 20.39 2.08 18.19
N ARG A 501 21.25 1.62 19.10
CA ARG A 501 21.47 2.25 20.40
C ARG A 501 22.93 2.66 20.59
N ASP A 502 23.16 3.68 21.41
CA ASP A 502 24.49 4.03 21.89
C ASP A 502 24.91 3.22 23.13
N ASP A 503 26.10 3.53 23.65
CA ASP A 503 26.66 2.89 24.86
C ASP A 503 25.84 3.16 26.14
N LEU A 504 24.95 4.14 26.12
CA LEU A 504 24.03 4.49 27.22
C LEU A 504 22.65 3.81 27.05
N ASN A 505 22.49 2.96 26.03
CA ASN A 505 21.25 2.29 25.66
C ASN A 505 20.16 3.23 25.12
N GLU A 506 20.52 4.47 24.76
CA GLU A 506 19.62 5.43 24.12
C GLU A 506 19.50 5.13 22.63
N GLN A 507 18.29 5.25 22.08
CA GLN A 507 18.08 5.02 20.65
C GLN A 507 18.68 6.17 19.83
N ILE A 508 19.63 5.84 18.95
CA ILE A 508 20.32 6.80 18.06
C ILE A 508 19.87 6.70 16.61
N GLY A 509 19.08 5.68 16.25
CA GLY A 509 18.61 5.50 14.89
C GLY A 509 18.06 4.12 14.62
N TRP A 510 18.01 3.80 13.32
CA TRP A 510 17.49 2.55 12.79
C TRP A 510 18.41 1.99 11.70
N GLU A 511 18.42 0.68 11.51
CA GLU A 511 19.06 -0.01 10.39
C GLU A 511 18.05 -0.93 9.70
N LEU A 512 17.82 -0.73 8.40
CA LEU A 512 17.08 -1.67 7.56
C LEU A 512 18.08 -2.61 6.88
N ALA A 513 18.07 -3.88 7.25
CA ALA A 513 19.00 -4.90 6.76
C ALA A 513 18.30 -5.90 5.84
N TYR A 514 18.87 -6.14 4.66
CA TYR A 514 18.36 -7.09 3.67
C TYR A 514 19.07 -8.45 3.75
N PRO A 515 18.42 -9.58 3.39
CA PRO A 515 19.01 -10.92 3.45
C PRO A 515 20.25 -11.12 2.57
N ASP A 516 20.46 -10.27 1.58
CA ASP A 516 21.61 -10.29 0.67
C ASP A 516 22.86 -9.58 1.22
N GLY A 517 22.77 -8.99 2.41
CA GLY A 517 23.86 -8.29 3.09
C GLY A 517 23.87 -6.78 2.89
N GLN A 518 22.95 -6.21 2.09
CA GLN A 518 22.77 -4.77 2.00
C GLN A 518 22.16 -4.20 3.29
N ALA A 519 22.54 -2.99 3.68
CA ALA A 519 21.96 -2.31 4.84
C ALA A 519 21.86 -0.80 4.65
N TYR A 520 20.79 -0.20 5.19
CA TYR A 520 20.52 1.24 5.18
C TYR A 520 20.42 1.72 6.63
N GLN A 521 21.30 2.62 7.04
CA GLN A 521 21.34 3.17 8.40
C GLN A 521 20.78 4.60 8.42
N TYR A 522 19.92 4.87 9.39
CA TYR A 522 19.18 6.12 9.56
C TYR A 522 19.49 6.72 10.92
N THR A 523 20.44 7.64 11.00
CA THR A 523 20.91 8.21 12.27
C THR A 523 20.75 9.72 12.38
N LEU A 524 20.35 10.41 11.31
CA LEU A 524 19.98 11.82 11.38
C LEU A 524 18.52 11.94 11.80
N ARG A 525 18.30 12.14 13.11
CA ARG A 525 16.97 12.37 13.67
C ARG A 525 16.54 13.82 13.51
N VAL A 526 15.37 14.05 12.92
CA VAL A 526 14.70 15.34 12.84
C VAL A 526 13.28 15.19 13.33
N GLU A 527 12.93 16.08 14.24
CA GLU A 527 11.60 16.10 14.84
C GLU A 527 10.62 16.90 13.97
N ALA A 528 9.42 16.37 13.79
CA ALA A 528 8.31 17.11 13.20
C ALA A 528 8.00 18.39 13.99
N GLN A 529 7.46 19.42 13.31
CA GLN A 529 7.01 20.65 13.95
C GLN A 529 5.98 20.38 15.06
N SER A 530 5.02 19.48 14.83
CA SER A 530 4.04 19.03 15.82
C SER A 530 4.64 18.21 16.96
N GLY A 531 5.89 17.74 16.81
CA GLY A 531 6.58 16.88 17.75
C GLY A 531 5.93 15.52 18.01
N SER A 532 4.92 15.17 17.20
CA SER A 532 4.19 13.90 17.20
C SER A 532 4.94 12.75 16.53
N GLU A 533 5.99 13.06 15.77
CA GLU A 533 6.68 12.16 14.85
C GLU A 533 8.19 12.51 14.84
N ALA A 534 9.02 11.47 14.93
CA ALA A 534 10.46 11.54 14.69
C ALA A 534 10.77 10.96 13.31
N VAL A 535 11.52 11.72 12.50
CA VAL A 535 11.97 11.29 11.16
C VAL A 535 13.47 11.06 11.18
N TYR A 536 13.91 9.84 10.87
CA TYR A 536 15.31 9.47 10.74
C TYR A 536 15.70 9.38 9.26
N PHE A 537 16.65 10.20 8.83
CA PHE A 537 17.13 10.26 7.46
C PHE A 537 18.32 9.30 7.25
N LEU A 538 18.42 8.75 6.03
CA LEU A 538 19.50 7.87 5.61
C LEU A 538 20.85 8.56 5.76
N THR A 539 21.76 8.02 6.57
CA THR A 539 23.11 8.56 6.75
C THR A 539 24.19 7.64 6.18
N ARG A 540 23.89 6.36 6.00
CA ARG A 540 24.83 5.38 5.42
C ARG A 540 24.09 4.28 4.67
N TYR A 541 24.59 3.94 3.49
CA TYR A 541 24.23 2.71 2.77
C TYR A 541 25.45 1.79 2.73
N THR A 542 25.27 0.51 3.03
CA THR A 542 26.30 -0.52 2.95
C THR A 542 25.91 -1.54 1.89
N GLY A 543 26.77 -1.71 0.88
CA GLY A 543 26.60 -2.68 -0.17
C GLY A 543 26.96 -4.11 0.26
N ARG A 544 26.75 -5.07 -0.64
CA ARG A 544 27.00 -6.51 -0.40
C ARG A 544 28.47 -6.85 -0.12
N ASP A 545 29.38 -5.98 -0.55
CA ASP A 545 30.83 -6.09 -0.32
C ASP A 545 31.27 -5.52 1.04
N GLY A 546 30.31 -5.02 1.84
CA GLY A 546 30.56 -4.38 3.13
C GLY A 546 31.07 -2.93 3.02
N GLN A 547 31.22 -2.41 1.80
CA GLN A 547 31.62 -1.02 1.56
C GLN A 547 30.41 -0.09 1.56
N SER A 548 30.65 1.19 1.81
CA SER A 548 29.56 2.11 2.11
C SER A 548 29.61 3.44 1.35
N LEU A 549 28.43 4.00 1.14
CA LEU A 549 28.21 5.41 0.83
C LEU A 549 27.79 6.14 2.11
N SER A 550 28.25 7.38 2.28
CA SER A 550 27.84 8.24 3.40
C SER A 550 27.07 9.45 2.90
N PHE A 551 26.02 9.84 3.62
CA PHE A 551 25.10 10.90 3.23
C PHE A 551 25.18 12.05 4.24
N GLN A 552 25.49 13.26 3.77
CA GLN A 552 25.61 14.44 4.61
C GLN A 552 24.53 15.47 4.30
N TYR A 553 23.95 16.01 5.37
CA TYR A 553 22.82 16.92 5.29
C TYR A 553 23.16 18.29 5.85
N GLN A 554 22.62 19.32 5.21
CA GLN A 554 22.38 20.61 5.83
C GLN A 554 21.00 20.57 6.50
N ASN A 555 20.95 20.88 7.79
CA ASN A 555 19.71 20.99 8.54
C ASN A 555 19.56 22.43 9.01
N ASP A 556 18.66 23.17 8.38
CA ASP A 556 18.30 24.51 8.82
C ASP A 556 17.18 24.36 9.87
N THR A 557 17.58 23.92 11.06
CA THR A 557 16.69 23.83 12.20
C THR A 557 16.59 25.20 12.85
N VAL A 558 15.38 25.57 13.28
CA VAL A 558 15.08 26.66 14.22
C VAL A 558 14.82 28.05 13.61
N CYS A 559 13.58 28.23 13.14
CA CYS A 559 12.81 29.46 13.38
C CYS A 559 11.46 29.05 13.98
N SER A 560 11.02 29.71 15.05
CA SER A 560 9.71 29.42 15.66
C SER A 560 8.59 29.59 14.63
N GLY A 561 7.85 28.51 14.32
CA GLY A 561 6.66 28.56 13.47
C GLY A 561 6.85 28.11 12.01
N GLN A 562 8.03 27.64 11.58
CA GLN A 562 8.23 27.04 10.25
C GLN A 562 8.64 25.56 10.33
N GLN A 563 8.27 24.78 9.32
CA GLN A 563 8.69 23.37 9.18
C GLN A 563 10.23 23.30 9.02
N PRO A 564 10.90 22.33 9.67
CA PRO A 564 12.34 22.12 9.48
C PRO A 564 12.67 21.80 8.02
N LEU A 565 13.77 22.35 7.51
CA LEU A 565 14.29 22.09 6.17
C LEU A 565 15.57 21.24 6.25
N VAL A 566 15.51 20.04 5.67
CA VAL A 566 16.60 19.05 5.67
C VAL A 566 17.04 18.77 4.23
N ARG A 567 18.28 19.15 3.89
CA ARG A 567 18.81 19.03 2.53
C ARG A 567 20.01 18.09 2.49
N LEU A 568 19.93 17.00 1.73
CA LEU A 568 21.09 16.19 1.35
C LEU A 568 22.01 17.05 0.49
N VAL A 569 23.17 17.41 1.00
CA VAL A 569 24.13 18.28 0.30
C VAL A 569 25.30 17.52 -0.28
N GLN A 570 25.67 16.38 0.31
CA GLN A 570 26.77 15.56 -0.18
C GLN A 570 26.52 14.06 -0.04
N ILE A 571 27.04 13.31 -1.01
CA ILE A 571 27.19 11.86 -0.96
C ILE A 571 28.69 11.56 -1.10
N ILE A 572 29.25 10.86 -0.13
CA ILE A 572 30.67 10.51 -0.09
C ILE A 572 30.81 9.04 -0.45
N ASP A 573 31.60 8.75 -1.48
CA ASP A 573 31.90 7.39 -1.90
C ASP A 573 32.86 6.68 -0.93
N ALA A 574 33.10 5.38 -1.15
CA ALA A 574 34.00 4.63 -0.27
C ALA A 574 35.45 5.15 -0.33
N ALA A 575 35.86 5.79 -1.43
CA ALA A 575 37.18 6.40 -1.57
C ALA A 575 37.30 7.76 -0.85
N GLY A 576 36.20 8.32 -0.33
CA GLY A 576 36.17 9.60 0.37
C GLY A 576 35.90 10.80 -0.55
N GLU A 577 35.55 10.58 -1.82
CA GLU A 577 35.29 11.64 -2.78
C GLU A 577 33.82 12.13 -2.69
N PRO A 578 33.59 13.44 -2.55
CA PRO A 578 32.24 13.98 -2.35
C PRO A 578 31.55 14.34 -3.67
N SER A 579 30.32 13.86 -3.85
CA SER A 579 29.38 14.34 -4.88
C SER A 579 28.43 15.36 -4.24
N THR A 580 28.26 16.53 -4.87
CA THR A 580 27.55 17.67 -4.27
C THR A 580 26.21 17.91 -4.97
N LEU A 581 25.17 18.17 -4.17
CA LEU A 581 23.84 18.54 -4.63
C LEU A 581 23.58 20.04 -4.38
N TYR A 582 23.00 20.72 -5.37
CA TYR A 582 22.76 22.16 -5.34
C TYR A 582 21.27 22.49 -5.31
N TYR A 583 20.93 23.58 -4.62
CA TYR A 583 19.56 24.05 -4.38
C TYR A 583 19.47 25.54 -4.72
N GLU A 584 19.36 25.86 -6.01
CA GLU A 584 19.46 27.25 -6.49
C GLU A 584 18.09 27.91 -6.71
N ASN A 585 16.99 27.15 -6.57
CA ASN A 585 15.63 27.68 -6.70
C ASN A 585 15.15 28.30 -5.38
N ALA A 586 15.01 29.64 -5.35
CA ALA A 586 14.58 30.35 -4.16
C ALA A 586 13.08 30.17 -3.80
N ALA A 587 12.22 29.89 -4.78
CA ALA A 587 10.80 29.64 -4.54
C ALA A 587 10.56 28.26 -3.93
N PHE A 588 11.39 27.27 -4.32
CA PHE A 588 11.33 25.90 -3.82
C PHE A 588 12.72 25.47 -3.30
N PRO A 589 13.11 25.92 -2.08
CA PRO A 589 14.47 25.76 -1.55
C PRO A 589 14.89 24.31 -1.30
N ASN A 590 13.95 23.36 -1.35
CA ASN A 590 14.20 21.93 -1.22
C ASN A 590 14.32 21.19 -2.56
N ARG A 591 14.24 21.89 -3.70
CA ARG A 591 14.38 21.30 -5.04
C ARG A 591 15.85 21.26 -5.45
N ILE A 592 16.32 20.07 -5.82
CA ILE A 592 17.67 19.89 -6.35
C ILE A 592 17.70 20.46 -7.76
N THR A 593 18.58 21.42 -8.04
CA THR A 593 18.74 22.04 -9.37
C THR A 593 19.91 21.47 -10.14
N ARG A 594 20.92 20.93 -9.45
CA ARG A 594 22.13 20.40 -10.07
C ARG A 594 22.83 19.38 -9.16
N ILE A 595 23.53 18.44 -9.77
CA ILE A 595 24.44 17.50 -9.08
C ILE A 595 25.77 17.50 -9.83
N SER A 596 26.89 17.52 -9.11
CA SER A 596 28.22 17.35 -9.71
C SER A 596 29.17 16.53 -8.84
N ASP A 597 30.11 15.83 -9.48
CA ASP A 597 31.23 15.14 -8.83
C ASP A 597 32.60 15.79 -9.13
N PRO A 598 33.68 15.35 -8.43
CA PRO A 598 35.04 15.82 -8.70
C PRO A 598 35.60 15.41 -10.08
N TYR A 599 34.95 14.47 -10.77
CA TYR A 599 35.35 13.99 -12.09
C TYR A 599 34.76 14.84 -13.24
N GLY A 600 33.92 15.81 -12.90
CA GLY A 600 33.32 16.77 -13.84
C GLY A 600 32.02 16.28 -14.48
N HIS A 601 31.42 15.19 -14.00
CA HIS A 601 30.08 14.82 -14.45
C HIS A 601 29.03 15.68 -13.76
N GLU A 602 28.04 16.13 -14.53
CA GLU A 602 26.99 17.03 -14.05
C GLU A 602 25.62 16.62 -14.62
N ALA A 603 24.57 16.76 -13.81
CA ALA A 603 23.18 16.73 -14.28
C ALA A 603 22.41 17.94 -13.73
N VAL A 604 21.47 18.45 -14.53
CA VAL A 604 20.70 19.67 -14.25
C VAL A 604 19.20 19.39 -14.30
N PHE A 605 18.46 19.98 -13.36
CA PHE A 605 17.03 19.78 -13.16
C PHE A 605 16.30 21.14 -13.21
N GLN A 606 15.24 21.21 -14.00
CA GLN A 606 14.43 22.42 -14.17
C GLN A 606 12.99 22.19 -13.74
N TYR A 607 12.36 23.25 -13.25
CA TYR A 607 11.03 23.20 -12.66
C TYR A 607 10.12 24.30 -13.23
N ASP A 608 8.81 24.08 -13.21
CA ASP A 608 7.84 25.13 -13.48
C ASP A 608 7.59 26.03 -12.25
N ALA A 609 6.62 26.95 -12.37
CA ALA A 609 6.24 27.89 -11.32
C ALA A 609 5.60 27.22 -10.09
N ASP A 610 5.08 26.00 -10.25
CA ASP A 610 4.42 25.21 -9.21
C ASP A 610 5.37 24.14 -8.61
N GLY A 611 6.62 24.09 -9.09
CA GLY A 611 7.68 23.26 -8.54
C GLY A 611 7.67 21.81 -9.05
N TRP A 612 7.01 21.55 -10.19
CA TRP A 612 7.06 20.27 -10.90
C TRP A 612 8.29 20.18 -11.79
N LEU A 613 8.93 19.01 -11.83
CA LEU A 613 10.12 18.77 -12.66
C LEU A 613 9.72 18.75 -14.14
N THR A 614 10.19 19.72 -14.91
CA THR A 614 9.85 19.86 -16.33
C THR A 614 10.95 19.38 -17.25
N ASN A 615 12.21 19.40 -16.82
CA ASN A 615 13.33 18.94 -17.64
C ASN A 615 14.49 18.39 -16.81
N VAL A 616 15.09 17.32 -17.32
CA VAL A 616 16.34 16.73 -16.86
C VAL A 616 17.35 16.80 -17.99
N LEU A 617 18.53 17.38 -17.71
CA LEU A 617 19.71 17.29 -18.56
C LEU A 617 20.68 16.32 -17.90
N ASP A 618 20.94 15.18 -18.54
CA ASP A 618 21.81 14.14 -18.00
C ASP A 618 23.31 14.45 -18.17
N VAL A 619 24.17 13.57 -17.63
CA VAL A 619 25.63 13.65 -17.77
C VAL A 619 26.16 13.54 -19.20
N ALA A 620 25.37 13.00 -20.12
CA ALA A 620 25.69 12.88 -21.54
C ALA A 620 25.21 14.10 -22.35
N GLY A 621 24.51 15.05 -21.73
CA GLY A 621 23.91 16.22 -22.37
C GLY A 621 22.58 15.93 -23.09
N LEU A 622 21.94 14.78 -22.83
CA LEU A 622 20.61 14.47 -23.32
C LEU A 622 19.55 15.13 -22.44
N SER A 623 18.55 15.72 -23.09
CA SER A 623 17.44 16.40 -22.42
C SER A 623 16.19 15.53 -22.45
N SER A 624 15.54 15.38 -21.29
CA SER A 624 14.26 14.72 -21.16
C SER A 624 13.25 15.63 -20.47
N GLY A 625 12.10 15.85 -21.12
CA GLY A 625 11.05 16.76 -20.66
C GLY A 625 9.82 16.02 -20.13
N PHE A 626 9.13 16.63 -19.16
CA PHE A 626 7.90 16.10 -18.55
C PHE A 626 6.80 17.14 -18.52
N GLU A 627 5.57 16.70 -18.77
CA GLU A 627 4.37 17.54 -18.73
C GLU A 627 3.33 16.92 -17.81
N TYR A 628 2.62 17.77 -17.06
CA TYR A 628 1.64 17.37 -16.06
C TYR A 628 0.27 17.93 -16.37
N GLY A 629 -0.77 17.24 -15.90
CA GLY A 629 -2.15 17.68 -16.03
C GLY A 629 -3.08 16.80 -15.20
N PRO A 630 -4.34 17.22 -15.02
CA PRO A 630 -5.27 16.50 -14.16
C PRO A 630 -5.60 15.13 -14.75
N ILE A 631 -5.74 14.12 -13.91
CA ILE A 631 -6.17 12.76 -14.28
C ILE A 631 -7.53 12.76 -15.00
N GLY A 632 -7.77 11.83 -15.92
CA GLY A 632 -8.99 11.76 -16.75
C GLY A 632 -9.19 12.91 -17.76
N GLY A 633 -8.42 13.98 -17.66
CA GLY A 633 -8.36 15.09 -18.61
C GLY A 633 -9.36 16.21 -18.28
N SER A 634 -10.14 16.04 -17.21
CA SER A 634 -11.00 17.07 -16.64
C SER A 634 -10.17 18.04 -15.80
N GLY A 635 -10.43 19.35 -15.87
CA GLY A 635 -9.66 20.39 -15.16
C GLY A 635 -9.62 20.28 -13.62
N ASN A 636 -10.34 19.32 -13.03
CA ASN A 636 -10.57 19.24 -11.60
C ASN A 636 -9.84 18.06 -10.91
N GLY A 637 -9.36 17.07 -11.68
CA GLY A 637 -8.69 15.87 -11.15
C GLY A 637 -7.31 16.13 -10.53
N ALA A 638 -6.77 15.14 -9.80
CA ALA A 638 -5.40 15.18 -9.27
C ALA A 638 -4.38 15.29 -10.41
N THR A 639 -3.36 16.13 -10.24
CA THR A 639 -2.32 16.37 -11.25
C THR A 639 -1.36 15.19 -11.34
N VAL A 640 -1.18 14.68 -12.55
CA VAL A 640 -0.35 13.51 -12.87
C VAL A 640 0.51 13.78 -14.11
N LEU A 641 1.58 13.01 -14.29
CA LEU A 641 2.42 13.08 -15.49
C LEU A 641 1.60 12.61 -16.70
N ARG A 642 1.51 13.48 -17.72
CA ARG A 642 0.71 13.30 -18.94
C ARG A 642 1.55 13.05 -20.17
N ALA A 643 2.78 13.55 -20.20
CA ALA A 643 3.70 13.24 -21.28
C ALA A 643 5.15 13.23 -20.81
N MET A 644 5.95 12.42 -21.50
CA MET A 644 7.39 12.35 -21.39
C MET A 644 7.98 12.51 -22.78
N THR A 645 8.88 13.47 -22.96
CA THR A 645 9.58 13.73 -24.22
C THR A 645 11.06 13.42 -24.05
N THR A 646 11.55 12.45 -24.82
CA THR A 646 12.98 12.08 -24.86
C THR A 646 13.53 12.36 -26.26
N PRO A 647 14.85 12.22 -26.51
CA PRO A 647 15.40 12.27 -27.87
C PRO A 647 14.78 11.26 -28.85
N TYR A 648 14.11 10.22 -28.34
CA TYR A 648 13.44 9.18 -29.13
C TYR A 648 11.96 9.46 -29.38
N GLY A 649 11.48 10.61 -28.90
CA GLY A 649 10.14 11.12 -29.15
C GLY A 649 9.28 11.20 -27.89
N ARG A 650 8.02 11.53 -28.13
CA ARG A 650 7.02 11.84 -27.10
C ARG A 650 6.19 10.60 -26.78
N THR A 651 6.10 10.26 -25.51
CA THR A 651 5.14 9.28 -24.98
C THR A 651 4.07 10.03 -24.20
N GLU A 652 2.80 9.69 -24.40
CA GLU A 652 1.66 10.31 -23.70
C GLU A 652 0.92 9.27 -22.85
N PHE A 653 0.43 9.71 -21.69
CA PHE A 653 -0.25 8.87 -20.70
C PHE A 653 -1.68 9.38 -20.46
N ASP A 654 -2.68 8.62 -20.95
CA ASP A 654 -4.06 8.81 -20.56
C ASP A 654 -4.45 7.89 -19.40
N LEU A 655 -4.35 8.44 -18.19
CA LEU A 655 -4.62 7.76 -16.93
C LEU A 655 -6.04 8.09 -16.47
N ARG A 656 -6.80 7.06 -16.09
CA ARG A 656 -8.19 7.21 -15.60
C ARG A 656 -8.42 6.33 -14.38
N ASP A 657 -9.03 6.95 -13.38
CA ASP A 657 -9.64 6.26 -12.24
C ASP A 657 -11.10 5.93 -12.54
N GLY A 658 -11.63 4.96 -11.80
CA GLY A 658 -13.02 4.55 -11.88
C GLY A 658 -13.94 5.75 -11.73
N SER A 659 -14.90 5.87 -12.63
CA SER A 659 -15.90 6.91 -12.54
C SER A 659 -16.85 6.63 -11.37
N THR A 660 -17.65 7.62 -11.01
CA THR A 660 -18.82 7.41 -10.13
C THR A 660 -19.91 6.59 -10.80
N GLU A 661 -19.73 6.09 -12.03
CA GLU A 661 -20.67 5.21 -12.74
C GLU A 661 -20.20 3.76 -12.66
N PRO A 662 -21.10 2.77 -12.52
CA PRO A 662 -20.69 1.38 -12.38
C PRO A 662 -19.95 0.92 -13.64
N SER A 663 -18.75 0.36 -13.47
CA SER A 663 -17.94 -0.15 -14.55
C SER A 663 -17.05 -1.29 -14.05
N TRP A 664 -16.91 -2.33 -14.88
CA TRP A 664 -15.94 -3.39 -14.63
C TRP A 664 -14.48 -2.90 -14.75
N VAL A 665 -14.27 -1.72 -15.37
CA VAL A 665 -12.97 -1.04 -15.46
C VAL A 665 -12.82 -0.10 -14.26
N THR A 666 -12.00 -0.50 -13.28
CA THR A 666 -11.77 0.29 -12.07
C THR A 666 -10.63 1.29 -12.25
N ARG A 667 -9.57 0.93 -12.99
CA ARG A 667 -8.48 1.85 -13.37
C ARG A 667 -8.01 1.53 -14.78
N SER A 668 -7.55 2.53 -15.52
CA SER A 668 -6.97 2.30 -16.84
C SER A 668 -5.82 3.27 -17.14
N ALA A 669 -4.89 2.79 -17.96
CA ALA A 669 -3.82 3.56 -18.55
C ALA A 669 -3.77 3.28 -20.06
N VAL A 670 -3.96 4.31 -20.87
CA VAL A 670 -3.74 4.26 -22.32
C VAL A 670 -2.47 5.04 -22.63
N ILE A 671 -1.46 4.35 -23.15
CA ILE A 671 -0.14 4.92 -23.42
C ILE A 671 0.02 5.07 -24.92
N THR A 672 0.23 6.29 -25.40
CA THR A 672 0.56 6.58 -26.80
C THR A 672 2.08 6.67 -26.93
N LEU A 673 2.68 5.80 -27.73
CA LEU A 673 4.11 5.73 -27.97
C LEU A 673 4.58 6.78 -28.99
N PRO A 674 5.90 7.03 -29.12
CA PRO A 674 6.44 7.96 -30.10
C PRO A 674 6.05 7.68 -31.55
N ASP A 675 5.79 6.42 -31.89
CA ASP A 675 5.33 5.99 -33.22
C ASP A 675 3.80 6.11 -33.39
N THR A 676 3.11 6.73 -32.44
CA THR A 676 1.65 6.89 -32.32
C THR A 676 0.87 5.60 -32.04
N SER A 677 1.53 4.45 -31.96
CA SER A 677 0.89 3.21 -31.53
C SER A 677 0.52 3.27 -30.05
N LYS A 678 -0.45 2.46 -29.62
CA LYS A 678 -1.01 2.54 -28.26
C LYS A 678 -0.87 1.24 -27.50
N GLN A 679 -0.55 1.32 -26.21
CA GLN A 679 -0.73 0.22 -25.26
C GLN A 679 -1.84 0.56 -24.29
N ILE A 680 -2.57 -0.46 -23.82
CA ILE A 680 -3.64 -0.31 -22.84
C ILE A 680 -3.40 -1.25 -21.67
N VAL A 681 -3.54 -0.74 -20.44
CA VAL A 681 -3.54 -1.53 -19.21
C VAL A 681 -4.80 -1.20 -18.42
N VAL A 682 -5.50 -2.21 -17.91
CA VAL A 682 -6.74 -2.08 -17.15
C VAL A 682 -6.65 -2.90 -15.87
N TRP A 683 -7.09 -2.33 -14.75
CA TRP A 683 -7.50 -3.08 -13.56
C TRP A 683 -9.00 -3.32 -13.66
N ALA A 684 -9.36 -4.59 -13.72
CA ALA A 684 -10.71 -5.07 -13.85
C ALA A 684 -11.15 -5.74 -12.55
N ARG A 685 -12.17 -5.15 -11.94
CA ARG A 685 -12.93 -5.76 -10.86
C ARG A 685 -14.35 -5.96 -11.39
N LYS A 686 -14.79 -7.21 -11.40
CA LYS A 686 -16.12 -7.58 -11.87
C LYS A 686 -17.00 -7.94 -10.68
N GLU A 687 -18.12 -7.24 -10.54
CA GLU A 687 -19.24 -7.68 -9.70
C GLU A 687 -20.25 -8.54 -10.49
N ALA A 688 -21.11 -9.26 -9.77
CA ALA A 688 -22.12 -10.11 -10.38
C ALA A 688 -23.06 -9.30 -11.29
N GLY A 689 -23.04 -9.59 -12.59
CA GLY A 689 -23.91 -8.95 -13.59
C GLY A 689 -23.32 -7.74 -14.33
N GLU A 690 -22.11 -7.27 -13.99
CA GLU A 690 -21.52 -6.07 -14.59
C GLU A 690 -20.90 -6.30 -15.98
N TYR A 691 -20.47 -7.54 -16.28
CA TYR A 691 -19.89 -7.87 -17.59
C TYR A 691 -19.89 -9.39 -17.86
N THR A 692 -20.51 -9.85 -18.96
CA THR A 692 -20.69 -11.28 -19.26
C THR A 692 -19.62 -11.89 -20.18
N GLY A 693 -18.62 -11.12 -20.61
CA GLY A 693 -17.68 -11.55 -21.65
C GLY A 693 -16.50 -12.42 -21.19
N PHE A 694 -16.29 -12.59 -19.88
CA PHE A 694 -15.25 -13.48 -19.35
C PHE A 694 -15.86 -14.46 -18.33
N PRO A 695 -15.62 -15.79 -18.45
CA PRO A 695 -16.26 -16.77 -17.59
C PRO A 695 -15.72 -16.75 -16.17
N ASP A 696 -16.62 -16.98 -15.21
CA ASP A 696 -16.33 -16.94 -13.76
C ASP A 696 -15.65 -18.23 -13.28
N SER A 697 -15.85 -19.34 -14.00
CA SER A 697 -15.30 -20.66 -13.72
C SER A 697 -14.10 -21.00 -14.61
N TYR A 698 -13.26 -21.90 -14.13
CA TYR A 698 -12.13 -22.46 -14.89
C TYR A 698 -12.58 -23.66 -15.72
N ASP A 699 -12.04 -23.80 -16.93
CA ASP A 699 -12.17 -25.06 -17.68
C ASP A 699 -11.32 -26.12 -16.97
N PRO A 700 -11.86 -27.31 -16.63
CA PRO A 700 -11.10 -28.39 -16.00
C PRO A 700 -9.81 -28.75 -16.74
N SER A 701 -9.77 -28.62 -18.07
CA SER A 701 -8.61 -28.91 -18.90
C SER A 701 -7.47 -27.88 -18.75
N GLN A 702 -7.75 -26.71 -18.18
CA GLN A 702 -6.75 -25.66 -17.91
C GLN A 702 -6.11 -25.81 -16.52
N ILE A 703 -6.62 -26.72 -15.67
CA ILE A 703 -6.17 -26.91 -14.28
C ILE A 703 -5.09 -28.00 -14.23
N PRO A 704 -3.84 -27.67 -13.84
CA PRO A 704 -2.75 -28.64 -13.68
C PRO A 704 -3.09 -29.77 -12.70
N GLN A 705 -2.67 -30.99 -13.03
CA GLN A 705 -2.90 -32.20 -12.23
C GLN A 705 -1.57 -32.85 -11.80
N GLY A 706 -1.60 -33.67 -10.74
CA GLY A 706 -0.40 -34.39 -10.28
C GLY A 706 0.71 -33.49 -9.72
N LEU A 707 0.30 -32.41 -9.05
CA LEU A 707 1.16 -31.44 -8.38
C LEU A 707 1.66 -31.98 -7.04
N PRO A 708 2.83 -31.51 -6.55
CA PRO A 708 3.35 -31.88 -5.23
C PRO A 708 2.37 -31.54 -4.09
N ASP A 709 1.77 -30.34 -4.15
CA ASP A 709 0.69 -29.93 -3.27
C ASP A 709 -0.28 -29.02 -4.03
N PRO A 710 -1.45 -29.53 -4.47
CA PRO A 710 -2.43 -28.74 -5.20
C PRO A 710 -3.16 -27.71 -4.31
N SER A 711 -3.07 -27.79 -2.97
CA SER A 711 -3.75 -26.86 -2.06
C SER A 711 -3.18 -25.43 -2.10
N TRP A 712 -2.01 -25.26 -2.69
CA TRP A 712 -1.31 -23.98 -2.80
C TRP A 712 -1.81 -23.11 -3.96
N LEU A 713 -2.50 -23.69 -4.94
CA LEU A 713 -3.11 -22.96 -6.05
C LEU A 713 -4.44 -22.32 -5.64
N GLU A 714 -4.83 -21.23 -6.32
CA GLU A 714 -6.17 -20.64 -6.20
C GLU A 714 -7.24 -21.46 -6.95
N VAL A 715 -7.19 -22.79 -6.88
CA VAL A 715 -8.22 -23.65 -7.47
C VAL A 715 -8.30 -24.94 -6.67
N GLN A 716 -9.50 -25.24 -6.15
CA GLN A 716 -9.82 -26.57 -5.65
C GLN A 716 -10.89 -27.30 -6.48
N SER A 717 -11.61 -26.60 -7.37
CA SER A 717 -12.58 -27.21 -8.29
C SER A 717 -12.90 -26.28 -9.47
N ALA A 718 -13.43 -26.86 -10.55
CA ALA A 718 -13.89 -26.13 -11.74
C ALA A 718 -15.02 -25.12 -11.44
N ASP A 719 -15.72 -25.26 -10.30
CA ASP A 719 -16.86 -24.44 -9.91
C ASP A 719 -16.49 -23.18 -9.10
N ALA A 720 -15.20 -22.84 -8.97
CA ALA A 720 -14.75 -21.67 -8.20
C ALA A 720 -15.03 -20.33 -8.94
N PRO A 721 -15.98 -19.47 -8.49
CA PRO A 721 -16.46 -18.30 -9.24
C PRO A 721 -15.56 -17.06 -9.08
N ASN A 722 -14.24 -17.23 -9.22
CA ASN A 722 -13.26 -16.17 -8.97
C ASN A 722 -12.33 -15.88 -10.16
N ARG A 723 -12.42 -16.65 -11.25
CA ARG A 723 -11.54 -16.48 -12.43
C ARG A 723 -11.62 -15.08 -13.04
N SER A 724 -12.77 -14.44 -12.96
CA SER A 724 -13.02 -13.13 -13.58
C SER A 724 -12.81 -11.94 -12.64
N LYS A 725 -12.34 -12.17 -11.42
CA LYS A 725 -12.13 -11.13 -10.40
C LYS A 725 -10.65 -10.79 -10.30
N GLN A 726 -10.32 -9.59 -9.85
CA GLN A 726 -8.94 -9.16 -9.58
C GLN A 726 -8.00 -9.36 -10.78
N LEU A 727 -8.43 -8.88 -11.95
CA LEU A 727 -7.67 -9.05 -13.17
C LEU A 727 -6.93 -7.77 -13.54
N SER A 728 -5.66 -7.88 -13.91
CA SER A 728 -5.04 -6.88 -14.77
C SER A 728 -5.01 -7.39 -16.20
N LEU A 729 -5.46 -6.55 -17.14
CA LEU A 729 -5.47 -6.84 -18.57
C LEU A 729 -4.56 -5.87 -19.29
N ARG A 730 -3.70 -6.41 -20.15
CA ARG A 730 -2.73 -5.62 -20.91
C ARG A 730 -2.76 -5.94 -22.39
N TRP A 731 -3.04 -4.93 -23.19
CA TRP A 731 -2.97 -4.99 -24.66
C TRP A 731 -1.72 -4.24 -25.14
N ASN A 732 -0.87 -4.93 -25.88
CA ASN A 732 0.26 -4.31 -26.59
C ASN A 732 -0.22 -3.59 -27.86
N SER A 733 0.69 -2.87 -28.54
CA SER A 733 0.36 -2.11 -29.74
C SER A 733 -0.30 -2.92 -30.86
N ALA A 734 0.06 -4.19 -31.03
CA ALA A 734 -0.54 -5.06 -32.05
C ALA A 734 -1.95 -5.52 -31.66
N ALA A 735 -2.19 -5.79 -30.37
CA ALA A 735 -3.48 -6.18 -29.85
C ALA A 735 -4.47 -5.01 -29.85
N VAL A 736 -4.01 -3.79 -29.53
CA VAL A 736 -4.87 -2.59 -29.54
C VAL A 736 -5.44 -2.30 -30.94
N GLN A 737 -4.69 -2.59 -32.01
CA GLN A 737 -5.18 -2.43 -33.39
C GLN A 737 -6.30 -3.40 -33.77
N GLN A 738 -6.47 -4.49 -33.01
CA GLN A 738 -7.45 -5.54 -33.28
C GLN A 738 -8.72 -5.39 -32.44
N LEU A 739 -8.76 -4.43 -31.49
CA LEU A 739 -9.92 -4.22 -30.63
C LEU A 739 -11.14 -3.79 -31.44
N SER A 740 -12.30 -4.35 -31.10
CA SER A 740 -13.56 -4.03 -31.77
C SER A 740 -14.03 -2.58 -31.52
N THR A 741 -13.54 -1.94 -30.46
CA THR A 741 -13.89 -0.58 -30.04
C THR A 741 -12.75 0.08 -29.27
N THR A 742 -12.74 1.41 -29.22
CA THR A 742 -11.84 2.19 -28.37
C THR A 742 -12.44 2.53 -27.02
N ASN A 743 -13.73 2.26 -26.81
CA ASN A 743 -14.36 2.42 -25.50
C ASN A 743 -14.09 1.20 -24.63
N LEU A 744 -13.26 1.37 -23.60
CA LEU A 744 -12.82 0.26 -22.74
C LEU A 744 -13.97 -0.43 -22.01
N THR A 745 -15.08 0.25 -21.76
CA THR A 745 -16.24 -0.37 -21.10
C THR A 745 -17.04 -1.29 -22.01
N ASP A 746 -16.88 -1.14 -23.34
CA ASP A 746 -17.69 -1.80 -24.35
C ASP A 746 -16.92 -2.95 -25.04
N LEU A 747 -15.75 -3.33 -24.53
CA LEU A 747 -14.93 -4.40 -25.09
C LEU A 747 -15.68 -5.72 -25.12
N ALA A 748 -15.57 -6.47 -26.22
CA ALA A 748 -16.17 -7.79 -26.36
C ALA A 748 -15.32 -8.88 -25.69
N ALA A 749 -15.90 -10.08 -25.49
CA ALA A 749 -15.17 -11.24 -24.97
C ALA A 749 -13.90 -11.57 -25.78
N SER A 750 -13.95 -11.41 -27.11
CA SER A 750 -12.79 -11.60 -27.99
C SER A 750 -11.69 -10.56 -27.76
N ASP A 751 -12.06 -9.32 -27.44
CA ASP A 751 -11.10 -8.26 -27.14
C ASP A 751 -10.32 -8.58 -25.87
N LEU A 752 -11.00 -9.09 -24.84
CA LEU A 752 -10.34 -9.51 -23.59
C LEU A 752 -9.33 -10.63 -23.80
N ARG A 753 -9.62 -11.58 -24.71
CA ARG A 753 -8.67 -12.66 -25.05
C ARG A 753 -7.41 -12.17 -25.74
N LEU A 754 -7.44 -11.01 -26.40
CA LEU A 754 -6.24 -10.39 -26.99
C LEU A 754 -5.34 -9.74 -25.93
N ALA A 755 -5.79 -9.64 -24.68
CA ALA A 755 -4.97 -9.15 -23.57
C ALA A 755 -4.05 -10.23 -23.03
N ARG A 756 -2.89 -9.84 -22.51
CA ARG A 756 -2.25 -10.60 -21.44
C ARG A 756 -3.10 -10.40 -20.19
N ILE A 757 -3.52 -11.47 -19.56
CA ILE A 757 -4.34 -11.45 -18.34
C ILE A 757 -3.50 -11.93 -17.17
N ARG A 758 -3.52 -11.19 -16.07
CA ARG A 758 -2.98 -11.60 -14.79
C ARG A 758 -4.06 -11.56 -13.74
N HIS A 759 -4.11 -12.58 -12.91
CA HIS A 759 -5.01 -12.69 -11.78
C HIS A 759 -4.21 -12.65 -10.49
N TRP A 760 -4.66 -11.83 -9.56
CA TRP A 760 -3.94 -11.50 -8.34
C TRP A 760 -4.64 -12.14 -7.14
N LEU A 761 -3.85 -12.64 -6.19
CA LEU A 761 -4.34 -13.10 -4.91
C LEU A 761 -4.78 -11.90 -4.06
N LEU A 762 -5.60 -12.18 -3.06
CA LEU A 762 -5.98 -11.23 -2.03
C LEU A 762 -4.90 -11.17 -0.95
N ALA A 763 -4.44 -9.97 -0.59
CA ALA A 763 -3.68 -9.78 0.64
C ALA A 763 -4.51 -10.26 1.84
N LYS A 764 -5.83 -10.02 1.79
CA LYS A 764 -6.81 -10.48 2.75
C LYS A 764 -8.20 -10.53 2.14
N GLU A 765 -8.97 -11.56 2.47
CA GLU A 765 -10.35 -11.68 2.03
C GLU A 765 -11.26 -10.64 2.72
N PRO A 766 -12.33 -10.16 2.04
CA PRO A 766 -12.79 -10.61 0.73
C PRO A 766 -12.26 -9.81 -0.47
N ASN A 767 -11.63 -8.64 -0.30
CA ASN A 767 -11.38 -7.73 -1.43
C ASN A 767 -10.10 -6.86 -1.30
N ASP A 768 -9.17 -7.20 -0.41
CA ASP A 768 -7.88 -6.48 -0.35
C ASP A 768 -6.93 -7.09 -1.38
N ALA A 769 -6.79 -6.46 -2.55
CA ALA A 769 -5.91 -6.98 -3.61
C ALA A 769 -4.43 -6.93 -3.19
N SER A 770 -3.66 -7.98 -3.51
CA SER A 770 -2.20 -8.01 -3.36
C SER A 770 -1.49 -7.86 -4.71
N ASP A 771 -0.17 -7.70 -4.67
CA ASP A 771 0.74 -7.83 -5.82
C ASP A 771 1.27 -9.27 -6.01
N ILE A 772 0.62 -10.27 -5.40
CA ILE A 772 1.00 -11.67 -5.53
C ILE A 772 0.16 -12.32 -6.62
N LEU A 773 0.84 -12.86 -7.63
CA LEU A 773 0.19 -13.45 -8.79
C LEU A 773 -0.38 -14.83 -8.46
N SER A 774 -1.63 -15.08 -8.82
CA SER A 774 -2.28 -16.38 -8.73
C SER A 774 -2.06 -17.21 -9.99
N TRP A 775 -2.36 -16.60 -11.13
CA TRP A 775 -2.09 -17.15 -12.45
C TRP A 775 -1.96 -16.03 -13.48
N GLU A 776 -1.30 -16.34 -14.59
CA GLU A 776 -1.29 -15.48 -15.76
C GLU A 776 -1.54 -16.25 -17.04
N MET A 777 -2.06 -15.53 -18.02
CA MET A 777 -2.39 -16.05 -19.33
C MET A 777 -1.85 -15.08 -20.40
N PRO A 778 -1.04 -15.56 -21.35
CA PRO A 778 -0.57 -14.73 -22.45
C PRO A 778 -1.73 -14.39 -23.40
N PRO A 779 -1.57 -13.36 -24.26
CA PRO A 779 -2.55 -13.04 -25.29
C PRO A 779 -2.90 -14.25 -26.15
N SER A 780 -4.19 -14.39 -26.47
CA SER A 780 -4.65 -15.31 -27.49
C SER A 780 -4.07 -14.94 -28.85
N LEU A 781 -3.61 -15.94 -29.60
CA LEU A 781 -3.09 -15.75 -30.96
C LEU A 781 -4.19 -15.54 -31.99
N ASP A 782 -5.41 -16.01 -31.72
CA ASP A 782 -6.55 -16.01 -32.65
C ASP A 782 -7.76 -15.21 -32.11
N GLY A 783 -7.71 -14.74 -30.87
CA GLY A 783 -8.80 -14.02 -30.19
C GLY A 783 -10.01 -14.90 -29.84
N GLN A 784 -9.93 -16.23 -30.06
CA GLN A 784 -11.01 -17.19 -29.85
C GLN A 784 -10.65 -18.22 -28.77
N THR A 785 -9.41 -18.73 -28.82
CA THR A 785 -8.91 -19.75 -27.92
C THR A 785 -8.12 -19.09 -26.81
N ASP A 786 -8.41 -19.45 -25.56
CA ASP A 786 -7.66 -18.95 -24.42
C ASP A 786 -6.17 -19.33 -24.52
N GLY A 787 -5.30 -18.42 -24.10
CA GLY A 787 -3.88 -18.69 -24.01
C GLY A 787 -3.57 -19.76 -22.95
N PRO A 788 -2.42 -20.43 -23.03
CA PRO A 788 -2.04 -21.41 -22.02
C PRO A 788 -1.73 -20.73 -20.67
N MET A 789 -2.47 -21.11 -19.63
CA MET A 789 -2.35 -20.53 -18.30
C MET A 789 -1.11 -21.04 -17.55
N THR A 790 -0.43 -20.15 -16.83
CA THR A 790 0.64 -20.47 -15.88
C THR A 790 0.14 -20.15 -14.47
N TRP A 791 0.28 -21.11 -13.57
CA TRP A 791 -0.25 -21.09 -12.21
C TRP A 791 0.87 -20.93 -11.19
N TYR A 792 0.61 -20.19 -10.12
CA TYR A 792 1.55 -19.90 -9.05
C TYR A 792 0.97 -20.34 -7.70
N GLY A 793 1.69 -21.21 -7.00
CA GLY A 793 1.28 -21.77 -5.71
C GLY A 793 2.16 -21.29 -4.57
N TYR A 794 1.52 -20.97 -3.44
CA TYR A 794 2.15 -20.45 -2.24
C TYR A 794 1.78 -21.32 -1.03
N PRO A 795 2.74 -21.68 -0.17
CA PRO A 795 2.47 -22.42 1.05
C PRO A 795 1.85 -21.50 2.11
N GLY A 796 1.22 -22.12 3.12
CA GLY A 796 0.73 -21.40 4.30
C GLY A 796 -0.47 -20.49 4.04
N LYS A 797 -1.17 -20.67 2.93
CA LYS A 797 -2.42 -19.96 2.63
C LYS A 797 -3.49 -20.31 3.65
N ASN A 798 -4.11 -19.31 4.27
CA ASN A 798 -5.30 -19.50 5.11
C ASN A 798 -6.53 -19.79 4.24
N LEU A 799 -6.64 -19.12 3.09
CA LEU A 799 -7.63 -19.33 2.05
C LEU A 799 -6.94 -19.44 0.70
N TRP A 800 -7.49 -20.26 -0.19
CA TRP A 800 -6.90 -20.53 -1.50
C TRP A 800 -6.80 -19.26 -2.39
N THR A 801 -7.60 -18.24 -2.13
CA THR A 801 -7.61 -16.90 -2.75
C THR A 801 -6.64 -15.90 -2.12
N GLU A 802 -6.13 -16.17 -0.92
CA GLU A 802 -5.28 -15.24 -0.20
C GLU A 802 -3.80 -15.47 -0.48
N VAL A 803 -2.95 -14.50 -0.18
CA VAL A 803 -1.50 -14.69 -0.16
C VAL A 803 -1.08 -15.78 0.82
N GLY A 804 0.04 -16.45 0.52
CA GLY A 804 0.66 -17.40 1.43
C GLY A 804 1.50 -16.72 2.52
N THR A 805 2.37 -17.49 3.17
CA THR A 805 3.33 -16.96 4.15
C THR A 805 4.59 -16.36 3.51
N ASN A 806 4.71 -16.42 2.18
CA ASN A 806 5.82 -15.87 1.42
C ASN A 806 5.31 -15.27 0.09
N SER A 807 5.94 -14.19 -0.37
CA SER A 807 5.64 -13.53 -1.64
C SER A 807 6.23 -14.24 -2.87
N LEU A 808 7.19 -15.15 -2.70
CA LEU A 808 7.75 -15.97 -3.76
C LEU A 808 6.97 -17.29 -3.92
N PRO A 809 6.71 -17.74 -5.16
CA PRO A 809 5.97 -18.97 -5.36
C PRO A 809 6.86 -20.16 -4.96
N SER A 810 6.23 -21.17 -4.36
CA SER A 810 6.85 -22.48 -4.13
C SER A 810 6.43 -23.52 -5.17
N LEU A 811 5.45 -23.20 -6.01
CA LEU A 811 5.01 -24.03 -7.12
C LEU A 811 4.72 -23.14 -8.34
N ILE A 812 5.23 -23.53 -9.50
CA ILE A 812 4.84 -22.96 -10.80
C ILE A 812 4.36 -24.12 -11.66
N ALA A 813 3.17 -24.03 -12.26
CA ALA A 813 2.59 -25.14 -13.00
C ALA A 813 1.85 -24.71 -14.26
N ARG A 814 1.78 -25.58 -15.26
CA ARG A 814 1.09 -25.33 -16.53
C ARG A 814 0.61 -26.63 -17.17
N VAL A 815 -0.56 -26.57 -17.81
CA VAL A 815 -1.01 -27.63 -18.73
C VAL A 815 -0.36 -27.44 -20.10
N MET A 816 0.25 -28.50 -20.60
CA MET A 816 0.98 -28.54 -21.87
C MET A 816 0.01 -28.83 -23.03
N PRO A 817 0.39 -28.53 -24.29
CA PRO A 817 -0.49 -28.73 -25.46
C PRO A 817 -0.98 -30.17 -25.66
N ASP A 818 -0.28 -31.17 -25.12
CA ASP A 818 -0.66 -32.59 -25.17
C ASP A 818 -1.59 -33.01 -24.00
N GLY A 819 -1.98 -32.07 -23.13
CA GLY A 819 -2.80 -32.29 -21.94
C GLY A 819 -2.02 -32.74 -20.71
N THR A 820 -0.70 -32.94 -20.81
CA THR A 820 0.14 -33.25 -19.65
C THR A 820 0.38 -32.02 -18.78
N THR A 821 0.84 -32.21 -17.54
CA THR A 821 1.18 -31.11 -16.64
C THR A 821 2.68 -30.99 -16.47
N TRP A 822 3.21 -29.80 -16.72
CA TRP A 822 4.54 -29.38 -16.30
C TRP A 822 4.46 -28.63 -14.98
N TRP A 823 5.43 -28.83 -14.10
CA TRP A 823 5.58 -28.01 -12.91
C TRP A 823 7.02 -27.92 -12.40
N GLN A 824 7.27 -26.84 -11.66
CA GLN A 824 8.46 -26.65 -10.83
C GLN A 824 8.09 -26.35 -9.39
N TRP A 825 8.81 -26.97 -8.47
CA TRP A 825 8.64 -26.83 -7.04
C TRP A 825 9.92 -26.34 -6.39
N PHE A 826 9.78 -25.44 -5.42
CA PHE A 826 10.89 -24.80 -4.73
C PHE A 826 10.76 -25.03 -3.23
N GLN A 827 11.77 -25.67 -2.63
CA GLN A 827 12.00 -25.58 -1.19
C GLN A 827 12.87 -24.37 -0.92
N ARG A 828 12.51 -23.54 0.05
CA ARG A 828 13.28 -22.35 0.43
C ARG A 828 13.69 -22.42 1.90
N ASN A 829 14.81 -21.79 2.22
CA ASN A 829 15.18 -21.53 3.62
C ASN A 829 14.45 -20.28 4.16
N ASP A 830 14.69 -19.95 5.43
CA ASP A 830 14.10 -18.78 6.10
C ASP A 830 14.49 -17.43 5.48
N GLN A 831 15.52 -17.42 4.62
CA GLN A 831 15.95 -16.24 3.85
C GLN A 831 15.31 -16.17 2.45
N GLY A 832 14.34 -17.05 2.15
CA GLY A 832 13.67 -17.11 0.86
C GLY A 832 14.51 -17.70 -0.29
N ARG A 833 15.72 -18.19 -0.02
CA ARG A 833 16.61 -18.76 -1.05
C ARG A 833 16.26 -20.22 -1.33
N PRO A 834 16.20 -20.65 -2.60
CA PRO A 834 15.96 -22.05 -2.94
C PRO A 834 17.06 -22.96 -2.37
N THR A 835 16.66 -23.95 -1.59
CA THR A 835 17.54 -25.04 -1.11
C THR A 835 17.35 -26.32 -1.93
N GLN A 836 16.19 -26.46 -2.57
CA GLN A 836 15.89 -27.53 -3.51
C GLN A 836 14.96 -27.01 -4.61
N ILE A 837 15.21 -27.42 -5.84
CA ILE A 837 14.36 -27.15 -7.00
C ILE A 837 14.05 -28.49 -7.65
N VAL A 838 12.77 -28.84 -7.76
CA VAL A 838 12.32 -30.08 -8.42
C VAL A 838 11.49 -29.69 -9.62
N GLU A 839 11.76 -30.30 -10.76
CA GLU A 839 11.02 -30.07 -11.99
C GLU A 839 10.48 -31.38 -12.55
N ARG A 840 9.23 -31.36 -13.00
CA ARG A 840 8.61 -32.46 -13.72
C ARG A 840 8.27 -32.04 -15.15
N TRP A 841 8.84 -32.76 -16.10
CA TRP A 841 8.47 -32.72 -17.52
C TRP A 841 7.99 -34.12 -17.95
N ILE A 842 7.01 -34.20 -18.85
CA ILE A 842 6.62 -35.46 -19.50
C ILE A 842 7.11 -35.37 -20.94
N GLU A 843 8.18 -36.11 -21.26
CA GLU A 843 8.72 -36.17 -22.63
C GLU A 843 7.73 -36.89 -23.55
N PRO A 844 7.23 -36.27 -24.65
CA PRO A 844 6.26 -36.92 -25.54
C PRO A 844 6.78 -38.19 -26.24
N TRP A 845 8.08 -38.48 -26.16
CA TRP A 845 8.76 -39.51 -26.96
C TRP A 845 9.49 -40.60 -26.16
N ARG A 846 9.45 -40.57 -24.82
CA ARG A 846 10.03 -41.65 -24.00
C ARG A 846 8.93 -42.43 -23.29
N ASP A 847 8.89 -43.73 -23.58
CA ASP A 847 8.04 -44.73 -22.93
C ASP A 847 7.97 -44.55 -21.41
N GLN A 848 6.79 -44.87 -20.85
CA GLN A 848 6.30 -44.68 -19.47
C GLN A 848 7.16 -45.23 -18.30
N ASN A 849 8.44 -45.54 -18.50
CA ASN A 849 9.28 -46.25 -17.54
C ASN A 849 10.54 -45.52 -17.07
N GLN A 850 10.75 -44.21 -17.33
CA GLN A 850 11.83 -43.47 -16.67
C GLN A 850 11.35 -42.21 -15.95
N GLN A 851 11.65 -42.23 -14.65
CA GLN A 851 11.19 -41.37 -13.58
C GLN A 851 11.95 -40.03 -13.54
N GLU A 852 11.25 -39.03 -13.00
CA GLU A 852 11.74 -37.97 -12.09
C GLU A 852 13.25 -37.70 -12.15
N ARG A 853 13.65 -36.59 -12.81
CA ARG A 853 14.98 -36.01 -12.59
C ARG A 853 14.96 -35.28 -11.25
N PHE A 854 15.72 -35.81 -10.29
CA PHE A 854 15.90 -35.27 -8.93
C PHE A 854 16.87 -34.11 -8.87
#